data_AF-A0A3D6C1D9-F1
#
_entry.id   AF-A0A3D6C1D9-F1
#
_cell.length_a   1.000
_cell.length_b   1.000
_cell.length_c   1.000
_cell.angle_alpha   90.00
_cell.angle_beta   90.00
_cell.angle_gamma   90.00
#
_symmetry.space_group_name_H-M   'P 1'
#
loop_
_entity.id
_entity.type
_entity.pdbx_description
1 polymer ?
#
loop_
_entity_poly.entity_id
_entity_poly.type
_entity_poly.pdbx_seq_one_letter_code
_entity_poly.pdbx_strand_id
1 'polypeptide(L)'
;MSEPTPTADITAAQPAASGSPAGPENNFIDNDGAGLIELAFKCRLISLHQESVLMETFAEKRRTFPGYTVLDLFRETDILSEESQAFLFAVRDHLEMKMLDKKFGELGVANQLIDPESVQRALDIQSAIFKETSKSKLIGDILLENEEITLADKAAILLTQDRIKDELLSETLNDIAATEIEKLNINMRFGAIAVKKGYVTIDQLNQALRRQKQEVEEGKERRYLGLILKEMFDLSDDALGRILKIQRILEKNRLSLEKALEKYNSETHINKRLGTLFTYRFSKNKLEAALSRAKHGFESISVQDLKRWLTTVGISHGLCPDEEIAAFLRAKEIGDEIIIAKGTPPEKGQDSWLEFYFDAEFQATDDNPDQHVLPMVKKGDALARIVPAKPGIPGKDVSGFSIAAPAPKSVILNCGEGVIREQDLYLAEHDGIALLYKGRTLFVKPREIAIPVRHHTGSVDTDLGDTYEGAHLKLDGSVLENGRIRCHRLEVSGNVYGQVSAAGDIIVKGNIGPGHADDTAEPAKLKAEGDILAGKTISNAILITGKNLKAPGADLSATAVQAYQDITVKNVLNQGPRPCILQTGKIPNLKAEGMDILIQARQDELNQLMCSDETEELSEWLRQKLEIKDVYLQQQAFLKYVVNLCKCPPLASLTSLSDKLLAAKKNPGKWPELGELPDDSSQVLTDFKKDFIDETRDMDTAALESHAREQADIKYGMYRAAVSATRRYHREYEEKKRQLEERIKANAPQIRKMEELIKKLNIRKDTFLLGQVHESQPIPPAIRVKNQVARGTVIKGKQARLTVDQNMFGVKFTEQPPSAGEPPEILIQGFYD
;
A
#
# COMPACT_ATOMS: atom_id res chain seq x y z
N MET A 1 50.62 -64.02 -33.60
CA MET A 1 50.93 -62.58 -33.71
C MET A 1 49.68 -61.81 -33.35
N SER A 2 49.62 -61.01 -32.29
CA SER A 2 50.55 -60.86 -31.15
C SER A 2 49.75 -60.34 -29.94
N GLU A 3 50.09 -60.83 -28.77
CA GLU A 3 49.78 -60.32 -27.41
C GLU A 3 50.16 -58.83 -27.19
N PRO A 4 49.87 -58.19 -26.01
CA PRO A 4 48.96 -58.57 -24.90
C PRO A 4 48.15 -57.37 -24.29
N THR A 5 47.41 -57.67 -23.21
CA THR A 5 47.05 -56.75 -22.10
C THR A 5 48.25 -56.17 -21.34
N PRO A 6 48.07 -55.06 -20.62
CA PRO A 6 48.12 -55.10 -19.13
C PRO A 6 46.93 -54.32 -18.50
N THR A 7 46.27 -54.74 -17.40
CA THR A 7 46.70 -54.75 -15.97
C THR A 7 47.23 -53.39 -15.47
N ALA A 8 46.86 -52.85 -14.29
CA ALA A 8 46.25 -53.47 -13.11
C ALA A 8 45.35 -52.50 -12.29
N ASP A 9 44.57 -53.07 -11.36
CA ASP A 9 43.84 -52.38 -10.29
C ASP A 9 44.77 -51.63 -9.30
N ILE A 10 44.31 -50.50 -8.76
CA ILE A 10 44.49 -50.14 -7.32
C ILE A 10 43.22 -49.44 -6.78
N THR A 11 42.40 -50.26 -6.12
CA THR A 11 41.58 -50.02 -4.91
C THR A 11 41.15 -48.62 -4.40
N ALA A 12 39.92 -48.61 -3.88
CA ALA A 12 39.49 -48.06 -2.57
C ALA A 12 38.76 -46.69 -2.49
N ALA A 13 37.50 -46.81 -2.07
CA ALA A 13 36.90 -46.14 -0.90
C ALA A 13 36.44 -44.65 -0.98
N GLN A 14 35.11 -44.50 -1.00
CA GLN A 14 34.34 -43.56 -0.16
C GLN A 14 34.86 -43.53 1.30
N PRO A 15 34.68 -42.45 2.10
CA PRO A 15 33.38 -41.81 2.30
C PRO A 15 33.35 -40.28 2.56
N ALA A 16 32.14 -39.80 2.87
CA ALA A 16 31.75 -38.41 3.09
C ALA A 16 32.19 -37.80 4.44
N ALA A 17 32.26 -36.47 4.47
CA ALA A 17 31.92 -35.59 5.61
C ALA A 17 31.66 -34.17 5.04
N SER A 18 30.45 -33.59 5.03
CA SER A 18 29.64 -33.06 6.14
C SER A 18 30.31 -31.96 6.97
N GLY A 19 29.84 -30.71 6.87
CA GLY A 19 30.20 -29.64 7.80
C GLY A 19 29.79 -28.22 7.40
N SER A 20 28.70 -27.71 7.96
CA SER A 20 28.55 -26.28 8.31
C SER A 20 28.55 -26.19 9.84
N PRO A 21 29.00 -25.09 10.48
CA PRO A 21 28.14 -23.92 10.74
C PRO A 21 28.93 -22.59 10.53
N ALA A 22 28.54 -21.38 10.93
CA ALA A 22 27.37 -20.87 11.66
C ALA A 22 27.00 -19.44 11.17
N GLY A 23 26.11 -18.73 11.87
CA GLY A 23 26.10 -17.25 11.86
C GLY A 23 24.80 -16.60 12.38
N PRO A 24 24.75 -16.20 13.67
CA PRO A 24 23.97 -15.06 14.14
C PRO A 24 24.88 -13.95 14.70
N GLU A 25 24.33 -12.74 14.81
CA GLU A 25 25.05 -11.57 15.33
C GLU A 25 25.30 -11.65 16.85
N ASN A 26 26.42 -11.05 17.28
CA ASN A 26 26.73 -10.56 18.63
C ASN A 26 26.61 -11.53 19.83
N ASN A 27 27.53 -12.49 19.90
CA ASN A 27 28.27 -12.78 21.13
C ASN A 27 29.77 -12.73 20.77
N PHE A 28 30.46 -11.64 21.09
CA PHE A 28 31.84 -11.44 20.60
C PHE A 28 32.93 -12.18 21.40
N ILE A 29 32.54 -12.91 22.44
CA ILE A 29 33.42 -13.73 23.28
C ILE A 29 32.71 -15.08 23.52
N ASP A 30 32.80 -16.01 22.57
CA ASP A 30 32.52 -17.41 22.86
C ASP A 30 33.74 -18.01 23.58
N ASN A 31 33.49 -18.77 24.64
CA ASN A 31 34.50 -19.39 25.54
C ASN A 31 35.36 -20.49 24.86
N ASP A 32 35.27 -20.61 23.54
CA ASP A 32 35.66 -21.75 22.72
C ASP A 32 36.91 -21.50 21.85
N GLY A 33 37.61 -20.38 22.08
CA GLY A 33 38.89 -20.05 21.46
C GLY A 33 38.83 -19.57 20.01
N ALA A 34 37.83 -19.96 19.23
CA ALA A 34 37.64 -19.57 17.83
C ALA A 34 37.67 -18.03 17.62
N GLY A 35 37.06 -17.26 18.53
CA GLY A 35 37.07 -15.80 18.49
C GLY A 35 38.46 -15.17 18.67
N LEU A 36 39.44 -15.90 19.21
CA LEU A 36 40.82 -15.44 19.41
C LEU A 36 41.64 -15.55 18.10
N ILE A 37 41.30 -16.52 17.24
CA ILE A 37 41.87 -16.65 15.89
C ILE A 37 41.30 -15.54 14.98
N GLU A 38 39.99 -15.29 15.04
CA GLU A 38 39.34 -14.18 14.32
C GLU A 38 39.86 -12.81 14.78
N LEU A 39 40.20 -12.65 16.07
CA LEU A 39 40.84 -11.46 16.60
C LEU A 39 42.26 -11.28 16.06
N ALA A 40 43.05 -12.35 15.94
CA ALA A 40 44.39 -12.32 15.35
C ALA A 40 44.38 -11.83 13.89
N PHE A 41 43.39 -12.26 13.10
CA PHE A 41 43.20 -11.75 11.74
C PHE A 41 42.85 -10.25 11.72
N LYS A 42 41.92 -9.82 12.59
CA LYS A 42 41.52 -8.39 12.68
C LYS A 42 42.63 -7.47 13.19
N CYS A 43 43.51 -7.98 14.04
CA CYS A 43 44.74 -7.31 14.45
C CYS A 43 45.85 -7.33 13.38
N ARG A 44 45.61 -7.95 12.21
CA ARG A 44 46.56 -8.16 11.09
C ARG A 44 47.83 -8.95 11.48
N LEU A 45 47.74 -9.77 12.52
CA LEU A 45 48.85 -10.62 12.97
C LEU A 45 48.93 -11.94 12.18
N ILE A 46 47.83 -12.34 11.54
CA ILE A 46 47.76 -13.45 10.59
C ILE A 46 47.05 -13.01 9.31
N SER A 47 47.36 -13.66 8.19
CA SER A 47 46.65 -13.49 6.92
C SER A 47 45.35 -14.32 6.87
N LEU A 48 44.42 -13.95 5.98
CA LEU A 48 43.16 -14.68 5.75
C LEU A 48 43.38 -16.18 5.45
N HIS A 49 44.46 -16.50 4.75
CA HIS A 49 44.80 -17.90 4.44
C HIS A 49 45.31 -18.66 5.67
N GLN A 50 46.11 -18.01 6.51
CA GLN A 50 46.54 -18.58 7.80
C GLN A 50 45.36 -18.72 8.77
N GLU A 51 44.42 -17.78 8.78
CA GLU A 51 43.17 -17.87 9.55
C GLU A 51 42.36 -19.12 9.15
N SER A 52 42.12 -19.34 7.86
CA SER A 52 41.38 -20.53 7.41
C SER A 52 42.08 -21.84 7.79
N VAL A 53 43.41 -21.91 7.61
CA VAL A 53 44.21 -23.10 7.96
C VAL A 53 44.21 -23.33 9.48
N LEU A 54 44.34 -22.28 10.29
CA LEU A 54 44.30 -22.39 11.75
C LEU A 54 42.92 -22.81 12.26
N MET A 55 41.84 -22.30 11.67
CA MET A 55 40.46 -22.69 12.03
C MET A 55 40.15 -24.15 11.67
N GLU A 56 40.60 -24.62 10.50
CA GLU A 56 40.50 -26.04 10.11
C GLU A 56 41.33 -26.93 11.05
N THR A 57 42.60 -26.60 11.27
CA THR A 57 43.50 -27.37 12.16
C THR A 57 42.99 -27.42 13.60
N PHE A 58 42.41 -26.31 14.11
CA PHE A 58 41.79 -26.26 15.42
C PHE A 58 40.55 -27.15 15.50
N ALA A 59 39.67 -27.09 14.49
CA ALA A 59 38.47 -27.92 14.42
C ALA A 59 38.80 -29.43 14.35
N GLU A 60 39.88 -29.82 13.67
CA GLU A 60 40.36 -31.20 13.62
C GLU A 60 40.94 -31.67 14.96
N LYS A 61 41.84 -30.89 15.58
CA LYS A 61 42.46 -31.26 16.87
C LYS A 61 41.47 -31.27 18.02
N ARG A 62 40.46 -30.40 18.01
CA ARG A 62 39.39 -30.41 19.03
C ARG A 62 38.41 -31.58 18.88
N ARG A 63 38.31 -32.19 17.68
CA ARG A 63 37.55 -33.46 17.46
C ARG A 63 38.27 -34.67 18.06
N THR A 64 39.61 -34.68 18.08
CA THR A 64 40.40 -35.76 18.67
C THR A 64 40.66 -35.57 20.16
N PHE A 65 40.86 -34.32 20.61
CA PHE A 65 41.07 -33.96 22.01
C PHE A 65 40.13 -32.83 22.45
N PRO A 66 39.02 -33.12 23.16
CA PRO A 66 38.03 -32.12 23.56
C PRO A 66 38.56 -30.97 24.45
N GLY A 67 39.71 -31.17 25.11
CA GLY A 67 40.38 -30.19 25.96
C GLY A 67 41.50 -29.39 25.29
N TYR A 68 41.75 -29.57 23.98
CA TYR A 68 42.81 -28.86 23.24
C TYR A 68 42.49 -27.36 23.11
N THR A 69 43.41 -26.48 23.51
CA THR A 69 43.18 -25.03 23.54
C THR A 69 43.88 -24.31 22.39
N VAL A 70 43.42 -23.10 22.05
CA VAL A 70 44.05 -22.26 21.02
C VAL A 70 45.47 -21.81 21.41
N LEU A 71 45.80 -21.79 22.71
CA LEU A 71 47.16 -21.59 23.21
C LEU A 71 48.11 -22.75 22.86
N ASP A 72 47.57 -23.96 22.71
CA ASP A 72 48.36 -25.13 22.30
C ASP A 72 48.56 -25.11 20.78
N LEU A 73 47.54 -24.69 20.03
CA LEU A 73 47.62 -24.46 18.58
C LEU A 73 48.69 -23.41 18.22
N PHE A 74 48.70 -22.26 18.90
CA PHE A 74 49.68 -21.19 18.60
C PHE A 74 51.10 -21.58 18.99
N ARG A 75 51.29 -22.37 20.07
CA ARG A 75 52.61 -22.93 20.43
C ARG A 75 53.09 -24.04 19.50
N GLU A 76 52.20 -24.84 18.94
CA GLU A 76 52.57 -25.91 18.00
C GLU A 76 52.79 -25.42 16.56
N THR A 77 52.24 -24.27 16.18
CA THR A 77 52.33 -23.73 14.80
C THR A 77 53.40 -22.66 14.61
N ASP A 78 53.86 -22.02 15.69
CA ASP A 78 54.91 -20.97 15.69
C ASP A 78 54.60 -19.75 14.79
N ILE A 79 53.31 -19.55 14.46
CA ILE A 79 52.83 -18.46 13.56
C ILE A 79 52.80 -17.10 14.29
N LEU A 80 52.72 -17.10 15.63
CA LEU A 80 52.60 -15.90 16.46
C LEU A 80 53.69 -15.89 17.53
N SER A 81 54.52 -14.85 17.57
CA SER A 81 55.51 -14.65 18.66
C SER A 81 54.83 -14.46 20.02
N GLU A 82 55.52 -14.78 21.12
CA GLU A 82 54.99 -14.60 22.48
C GLU A 82 54.53 -13.15 22.75
N GLU A 83 55.22 -12.16 22.21
CA GLU A 83 54.83 -10.74 22.27
C GLU A 83 53.50 -10.47 21.52
N SER A 84 53.32 -11.07 20.34
CA SER A 84 52.09 -10.96 19.55
C SER A 84 50.91 -11.67 20.24
N GLN A 85 51.17 -12.81 20.90
CA GLN A 85 50.19 -13.52 21.71
C GLN A 85 49.79 -12.69 22.93
N ALA A 86 50.76 -12.11 23.67
CA ALA A 86 50.51 -11.23 24.79
C ALA A 86 49.68 -9.99 24.41
N PHE A 87 49.99 -9.38 23.25
CA PHE A 87 49.19 -8.30 22.68
C PHE A 87 47.76 -8.74 22.33
N LEU A 88 47.58 -9.93 21.75
CA LEU A 88 46.24 -10.48 21.46
C LEU A 88 45.39 -10.67 22.73
N PHE A 89 45.99 -11.16 23.81
CA PHE A 89 45.32 -11.25 25.11
C PHE A 89 44.98 -9.85 25.66
N ALA A 90 45.91 -8.89 25.60
CA ALA A 90 45.63 -7.51 26.01
C ALA A 90 44.49 -6.85 25.21
N VAL A 91 44.40 -7.09 23.89
CA VAL A 91 43.32 -6.59 23.04
C VAL A 91 41.99 -7.28 23.37
N ARG A 92 41.97 -8.61 23.57
CA ARG A 92 40.76 -9.33 23.99
C ARG A 92 40.24 -8.78 25.31
N ASP A 93 41.12 -8.66 26.30
CA ASP A 93 40.81 -8.22 27.66
C ASP A 93 40.40 -6.72 27.70
N HIS A 94 40.86 -5.92 26.73
CA HIS A 94 40.36 -4.57 26.47
C HIS A 94 38.95 -4.56 25.86
N LEU A 95 38.65 -5.42 24.89
CA LEU A 95 37.34 -5.46 24.21
C LEU A 95 36.21 -5.95 25.11
N GLU A 96 36.38 -7.11 25.76
CA GLU A 96 36.68 -7.09 27.18
C GLU A 96 35.92 -6.08 28.07
N MET A 97 36.76 -5.36 28.83
CA MET A 97 36.44 -4.19 29.62
C MET A 97 35.50 -3.20 28.90
N LYS A 98 35.78 -2.84 27.64
CA LYS A 98 35.08 -1.79 26.91
C LYS A 98 33.60 -2.10 26.66
N MET A 99 33.22 -3.37 26.44
CA MET A 99 31.79 -3.74 26.34
C MET A 99 31.02 -3.53 27.65
N LEU A 100 31.71 -3.65 28.79
CA LEU A 100 31.12 -3.61 30.12
C LEU A 100 31.14 -2.20 30.69
N ASP A 101 32.18 -1.43 30.36
CA ASP A 101 32.26 0.00 30.59
C ASP A 101 31.28 0.80 29.72
N LYS A 102 30.97 0.34 28.50
CA LYS A 102 29.86 0.89 27.72
C LYS A 102 28.52 0.71 28.45
N LYS A 103 28.26 -0.48 28.99
CA LYS A 103 27.07 -0.74 29.83
C LYS A 103 27.09 0.08 31.12
N PHE A 104 28.27 0.39 31.67
CA PHE A 104 28.42 1.22 32.87
C PHE A 104 27.97 2.67 32.55
N GLY A 105 28.46 3.22 31.43
CA GLY A 105 28.03 4.52 30.92
C GLY A 105 26.53 4.59 30.61
N GLU A 106 25.99 3.59 29.90
CA GLU A 106 24.55 3.49 29.59
C GLU A 106 23.68 3.47 30.86
N LEU A 107 24.10 2.75 31.91
CA LEU A 107 23.40 2.72 33.20
C LEU A 107 23.57 4.02 34.00
N GLY A 108 24.72 4.69 33.94
CA GLY A 108 24.93 5.99 34.56
C GLY A 108 24.02 7.07 33.97
N VAL A 109 23.94 7.13 32.64
CA VAL A 109 23.04 8.06 31.92
C VAL A 109 21.57 7.73 32.21
N ALA A 110 21.18 6.46 32.15
CA ALA A 110 19.80 6.05 32.43
C ALA A 110 19.32 6.37 33.86
N ASN A 111 20.24 6.43 34.82
CA ASN A 111 19.97 6.80 36.21
C ASN A 111 20.21 8.30 36.53
N GLN A 112 20.55 9.13 35.53
CA GLN A 112 20.88 10.56 35.69
C GLN A 112 22.09 10.82 36.62
N LEU A 113 23.04 9.87 36.65
CA LEU A 113 24.26 9.93 37.49
C LEU A 113 25.49 10.41 36.71
N ILE A 114 25.46 10.36 35.37
CA ILE A 114 26.56 10.78 34.49
C ILE A 114 25.96 11.43 33.23
N ASP A 115 26.55 12.52 32.77
CA ASP A 115 26.19 13.12 31.48
C ASP A 115 26.68 12.25 30.28
N PRO A 116 25.88 12.13 29.22
CA PRO A 116 26.23 11.29 28.06
C PRO A 116 27.48 11.75 27.32
N GLU A 117 27.77 13.05 27.31
CA GLU A 117 28.99 13.61 26.71
C GLU A 117 30.25 13.23 27.51
N SER A 118 30.16 13.16 28.84
CA SER A 118 31.25 12.72 29.72
C SER A 118 31.54 11.23 29.55
N VAL A 119 30.50 10.39 29.45
CA VAL A 119 30.66 8.96 29.10
C VAL A 119 31.40 8.78 27.77
N GLN A 120 31.03 9.55 26.74
CA GLN A 120 31.68 9.45 25.43
C GLN A 120 33.15 9.91 25.49
N ARG A 121 33.44 11.04 26.15
CA ARG A 121 34.84 11.50 26.35
C ARG A 121 35.68 10.47 27.10
N ALA A 122 35.14 9.82 28.14
CA ALA A 122 35.85 8.78 28.87
C ALA A 122 36.06 7.49 28.06
N LEU A 123 35.10 7.09 27.20
CA LEU A 123 35.26 6.01 26.21
C LEU A 123 36.41 6.30 25.23
N ASP A 124 36.53 7.55 24.78
CA ASP A 124 37.55 7.98 23.82
C ASP A 124 38.94 8.06 24.49
N ILE A 125 39.03 8.59 25.72
CA ILE A 125 40.24 8.58 26.55
C ILE A 125 40.70 7.15 26.86
N GLN A 126 39.80 6.25 27.27
CA GLN A 126 40.10 4.81 27.47
C GLN A 126 40.71 4.20 26.21
N SER A 127 40.14 4.53 25.04
CA SER A 127 40.59 4.01 23.74
C SER A 127 41.94 4.60 23.31
N ALA A 128 42.27 5.82 23.73
CA ALA A 128 43.57 6.45 23.48
C ALA A 128 44.67 5.84 24.38
N ILE A 129 44.41 5.73 25.68
CA ILE A 129 45.36 5.16 26.66
C ILE A 129 45.74 3.73 26.28
N PHE A 130 44.77 2.91 25.83
CA PHE A 130 45.07 1.55 25.37
C PHE A 130 45.92 1.52 24.10
N LYS A 131 45.69 2.42 23.13
CA LYS A 131 46.52 2.52 21.90
C LYS A 131 47.98 2.90 22.20
N GLU A 132 48.21 3.75 23.20
CA GLU A 132 49.56 4.22 23.54
C GLU A 132 50.32 3.26 24.48
N THR A 133 49.62 2.62 25.41
CA THR A 133 50.25 1.85 26.50
C THR A 133 50.00 0.35 26.45
N SER A 134 49.08 -0.13 25.59
CA SER A 134 48.52 -1.48 25.61
C SER A 134 47.94 -1.92 26.97
N LYS A 135 47.64 -0.97 27.86
CA LYS A 135 47.01 -1.20 29.16
C LYS A 135 45.62 -0.57 29.19
N SER A 136 44.66 -1.31 29.73
CA SER A 136 43.26 -0.89 29.81
C SER A 136 42.98 -0.24 31.16
N LYS A 137 42.57 1.03 31.16
CA LYS A 137 41.95 1.71 32.33
C LYS A 137 40.43 1.60 32.25
N LEU A 138 39.76 1.47 33.39
CA LEU A 138 38.29 1.47 33.47
C LEU A 138 37.73 2.89 33.29
N ILE A 139 36.58 2.99 32.63
CA ILE A 139 35.86 4.28 32.47
C ILE A 139 35.44 4.86 33.81
N GLY A 140 35.03 4.03 34.77
CA GLY A 140 34.71 4.48 36.12
C GLY A 140 35.91 5.05 36.89
N ASP A 141 37.15 4.79 36.47
CA ASP A 141 38.35 5.45 37.01
C ASP A 141 38.60 6.77 36.28
N ILE A 142 38.52 6.78 34.95
CA ILE A 142 38.73 7.97 34.10
C ILE A 142 37.72 9.09 34.42
N LEU A 143 36.44 8.74 34.60
CA LEU A 143 35.41 9.70 35.01
C LEU A 143 35.66 10.25 36.42
N LEU A 144 36.30 9.48 37.30
CA LEU A 144 36.64 9.91 38.65
C LEU A 144 37.87 10.84 38.63
N GLU A 145 38.90 10.50 37.83
CA GLU A 145 40.08 11.32 37.57
C GLU A 145 39.71 12.69 36.96
N ASN A 146 38.61 12.76 36.20
CA ASN A 146 38.09 13.99 35.60
C ASN A 146 37.06 14.77 36.47
N GLU A 147 36.76 14.32 37.69
CA GLU A 147 35.69 14.88 38.57
C GLU A 147 34.26 14.81 37.99
N GLU A 148 34.00 13.92 37.03
CA GLU A 148 32.73 13.79 36.29
C GLU A 148 31.74 12.79 36.94
N ILE A 149 32.16 12.09 37.99
CA ILE A 149 31.34 11.17 38.79
C ILE A 149 31.85 11.13 40.22
N THR A 150 30.97 10.97 41.22
CA THR A 150 31.43 10.74 42.61
C THR A 150 31.72 9.26 42.87
N LEU A 151 32.53 8.97 43.91
CA LEU A 151 32.75 7.59 44.40
C LEU A 151 31.44 6.87 44.76
N ALA A 152 30.42 7.59 45.23
CA ALA A 152 29.12 7.02 45.58
C ALA A 152 28.31 6.61 44.34
N ASP A 153 28.31 7.46 43.31
CA ASP A 153 27.59 7.19 42.06
C ASP A 153 28.26 6.04 41.28
N LYS A 154 29.59 6.01 41.26
CA LYS A 154 30.37 4.88 40.75
C LYS A 154 30.01 3.57 41.43
N ALA A 155 29.94 3.56 42.77
CA ALA A 155 29.53 2.39 43.53
C ALA A 155 28.08 1.97 43.24
N ALA A 156 27.16 2.93 43.09
CA ALA A 156 25.76 2.66 42.76
C ALA A 156 25.59 2.00 41.36
N ILE A 157 26.36 2.44 40.36
CA ILE A 157 26.31 1.86 39.02
C ILE A 157 26.95 0.46 39.01
N LEU A 158 28.08 0.25 39.70
CA LEU A 158 28.70 -1.08 39.84
C LEU A 158 27.77 -2.07 40.57
N LEU A 159 27.07 -1.64 41.62
CA LEU A 159 26.03 -2.44 42.31
C LEU A 159 24.84 -2.80 41.39
N THR A 160 24.60 -2.03 40.33
CA THR A 160 23.52 -2.30 39.36
C THR A 160 23.95 -3.29 38.26
N GLN A 161 25.25 -3.60 38.15
CA GLN A 161 25.81 -4.51 37.14
C GLN A 161 26.09 -5.94 37.61
N ASP A 162 25.82 -6.27 38.89
CA ASP A 162 26.18 -7.57 39.52
C ASP A 162 27.66 -7.98 39.27
N ARG A 163 28.56 -6.99 39.15
CA ARG A 163 30.00 -7.17 38.90
C ARG A 163 30.85 -6.70 40.07
N ILE A 164 30.80 -7.47 41.15
CA ILE A 164 31.81 -7.40 42.21
C ILE A 164 32.94 -8.36 41.84
N LYS A 165 34.12 -7.82 41.50
CA LYS A 165 35.38 -8.49 41.83
C LYS A 165 35.78 -8.02 43.22
N ASP A 166 36.05 -8.96 44.12
CA ASP A 166 36.15 -8.70 45.56
C ASP A 166 37.30 -7.74 45.93
N GLU A 167 38.29 -7.52 45.07
CA GLU A 167 39.46 -6.68 45.34
C GLU A 167 39.11 -5.21 45.66
N LEU A 168 38.24 -4.56 44.87
CA LEU A 168 37.89 -3.14 45.04
C LEU A 168 36.95 -2.90 46.24
N LEU A 169 36.20 -3.94 46.64
CA LEU A 169 35.47 -3.96 47.91
C LEU A 169 36.37 -4.33 49.08
N SER A 170 37.43 -5.13 48.87
CA SER A 170 38.40 -5.48 49.91
C SER A 170 39.20 -4.27 50.38
N GLU A 171 39.69 -3.41 49.48
CA GLU A 171 40.45 -2.21 49.90
C GLU A 171 39.57 -1.19 50.65
N THR A 172 38.26 -1.18 50.40
CA THR A 172 37.30 -0.30 51.10
C THR A 172 36.66 -0.93 52.34
N LEU A 173 36.77 -2.25 52.54
CA LEU A 173 36.15 -3.01 53.64
C LEU A 173 37.13 -3.85 54.47
N ASN A 174 38.45 -3.65 54.32
CA ASN A 174 39.51 -4.55 54.80
C ASN A 174 39.67 -4.73 56.33
N ASP A 175 38.71 -4.27 57.14
CA ASP A 175 38.74 -4.50 58.59
C ASP A 175 37.90 -5.71 59.05
N ILE A 176 36.73 -6.05 58.46
CA ILE A 176 35.90 -7.17 58.99
C ILE A 176 35.06 -7.91 57.91
N ALA A 177 35.13 -9.26 58.00
CA ALA A 177 34.18 -10.28 57.52
C ALA A 177 34.07 -10.61 56.01
N ALA A 178 35.10 -11.26 55.49
CA ALA A 178 35.07 -12.05 54.24
C ALA A 178 34.16 -13.31 54.27
N THR A 179 33.20 -13.40 55.20
CA THR A 179 32.34 -14.59 55.42
C THR A 179 30.84 -14.31 55.49
N GLU A 180 30.40 -13.05 55.30
CA GLU A 180 28.97 -12.66 55.44
C GLU A 180 28.30 -12.17 54.14
N ILE A 181 29.04 -12.14 53.04
CA ILE A 181 28.66 -11.46 51.79
C ILE A 181 27.34 -11.98 51.19
N GLU A 182 27.09 -13.30 51.23
CA GLU A 182 25.82 -13.88 50.75
C GLU A 182 24.58 -13.46 51.56
N LYS A 183 24.73 -13.13 52.85
CA LYS A 183 23.61 -12.77 53.75
C LYS A 183 23.41 -11.25 53.88
N LEU A 184 24.41 -10.46 53.51
CA LEU A 184 24.37 -8.99 53.53
C LEU A 184 23.49 -8.36 52.44
N ASN A 185 23.30 -9.06 51.31
CA ASN A 185 22.58 -8.55 50.13
C ASN A 185 21.11 -8.16 50.42
N ILE A 186 20.49 -8.75 51.45
CA ILE A 186 19.13 -8.41 51.93
C ILE A 186 19.12 -7.14 52.80
N ASN A 187 20.13 -6.94 53.65
CA ASN A 187 20.22 -5.78 54.55
C ASN A 187 20.59 -4.49 53.80
N MET A 188 21.48 -4.57 52.81
CA MET A 188 21.80 -3.43 51.93
C MET A 188 20.58 -2.92 51.16
N ARG A 189 19.70 -3.83 50.71
CA ARG A 189 18.43 -3.48 50.04
C ARG A 189 17.46 -2.78 50.98
N PHE A 190 17.34 -3.22 52.22
CA PHE A 190 16.53 -2.53 53.23
C PHE A 190 16.99 -1.08 53.41
N GLY A 191 18.30 -0.87 53.60
CA GLY A 191 18.90 0.46 53.72
C GLY A 191 18.65 1.35 52.49
N ALA A 192 18.91 0.82 51.29
CA ALA A 192 18.68 1.55 50.04
C ALA A 192 17.21 1.94 49.82
N ILE A 193 16.26 1.08 50.18
CA ILE A 193 14.82 1.40 50.10
C ILE A 193 14.44 2.48 51.14
N ALA A 194 14.99 2.43 52.36
CA ALA A 194 14.76 3.42 53.39
C ALA A 194 15.24 4.83 52.96
N VAL A 195 16.44 4.91 52.37
CA VAL A 195 17.00 6.15 51.81
C VAL A 195 16.17 6.64 50.62
N LYS A 196 15.86 5.78 49.65
CA LYS A 196 15.08 6.14 48.45
C LYS A 196 13.65 6.60 48.76
N LYS A 197 13.10 6.25 49.93
CA LYS A 197 11.79 6.72 50.40
C LYS A 197 11.87 7.94 51.33
N GLY A 198 13.06 8.47 51.57
CA GLY A 198 13.27 9.63 52.44
C GLY A 198 13.01 9.35 53.93
N TYR A 199 13.01 8.08 54.33
CA TYR A 199 12.79 7.70 55.74
C TYR A 199 14.08 7.79 56.58
N VAL A 200 15.24 7.75 55.94
CA VAL A 200 16.58 7.75 56.55
C VAL A 200 17.55 8.44 55.59
N THR A 201 18.54 9.20 56.09
CA THR A 201 19.62 9.76 55.24
C THR A 201 20.76 8.76 55.02
N ILE A 202 21.61 8.99 54.01
CA ILE A 202 22.77 8.12 53.73
C ILE A 202 23.72 8.07 54.94
N ASP A 203 23.93 9.19 55.63
CA ASP A 203 24.77 9.25 56.82
C ASP A 203 24.17 8.46 58.01
N GLN A 204 22.86 8.62 58.27
CA GLN A 204 22.14 7.84 59.29
C GLN A 204 22.20 6.33 58.99
N LEU A 205 22.07 5.94 57.72
CA LEU A 205 22.23 4.55 57.30
C LEU A 205 23.65 4.02 57.58
N ASN A 206 24.68 4.81 57.28
CA ASN A 206 26.08 4.45 57.54
C ASN A 206 26.38 4.35 59.05
N GLN A 207 25.82 5.24 59.87
CA GLN A 207 25.92 5.17 61.33
C GLN A 207 25.23 3.90 61.88
N ALA A 208 24.04 3.55 61.38
CA ALA A 208 23.34 2.31 61.77
C ALA A 208 24.10 1.04 61.34
N LEU A 209 24.70 1.02 60.15
CA LEU A 209 25.56 -0.08 59.70
C LEU A 209 26.83 -0.21 60.55
N ARG A 210 27.49 0.91 60.91
CA ARG A 210 28.64 0.90 61.83
C ARG A 210 28.27 0.34 63.20
N ARG A 211 27.13 0.76 63.77
CA ARG A 211 26.65 0.23 65.05
C ARG A 211 26.26 -1.24 64.97
N GLN A 212 25.60 -1.67 63.89
CA GLN A 212 25.30 -3.08 63.64
C GLN A 212 26.58 -3.93 63.65
N LYS A 213 27.62 -3.44 62.96
CA LYS A 213 28.94 -4.06 62.88
C LYS A 213 29.61 -4.18 64.26
N GLN A 214 29.66 -3.07 65.01
CA GLN A 214 30.20 -3.04 66.37
C GLN A 214 29.45 -3.97 67.33
N GLU A 215 28.11 -4.05 67.24
CA GLU A 215 27.32 -4.98 68.06
C GLU A 215 27.65 -6.46 67.74
N VAL A 216 28.02 -6.79 66.49
CA VAL A 216 28.52 -8.13 66.12
C VAL A 216 29.93 -8.39 66.69
N GLU A 217 30.84 -7.42 66.59
CA GLU A 217 32.21 -7.50 67.10
C GLU A 217 32.27 -7.64 68.63
N GLU A 218 31.35 -6.98 69.34
CA GLU A 218 31.15 -7.11 70.80
C GLU A 218 30.47 -8.44 71.21
N GLY A 219 30.19 -9.34 70.25
CA GLY A 219 29.62 -10.67 70.51
C GLY A 219 28.15 -10.67 70.91
N LYS A 220 27.41 -9.58 70.66
CA LYS A 220 25.97 -9.46 70.99
C LYS A 220 25.11 -10.14 69.91
N GLU A 221 23.85 -10.40 70.25
CA GLU A 221 22.89 -10.93 69.26
C GLU A 221 22.69 -9.94 68.10
N ARG A 222 22.73 -10.47 66.88
CA ARG A 222 22.71 -9.68 65.64
C ARG A 222 21.33 -9.13 65.36
N ARG A 223 21.16 -7.81 65.49
CA ARG A 223 19.87 -7.14 65.31
C ARG A 223 19.66 -6.74 63.85
N TYR A 224 18.42 -6.81 63.36
CA TYR A 224 18.08 -6.40 62.00
C TYR A 224 18.30 -4.89 61.80
N LEU A 225 18.78 -4.49 60.63
CA LEU A 225 19.11 -3.09 60.33
C LEU A 225 17.91 -2.14 60.52
N GLY A 226 16.70 -2.59 60.22
CA GLY A 226 15.47 -1.83 60.47
C GLY A 226 15.13 -1.59 61.94
N LEU A 227 15.58 -2.47 62.86
CA LEU A 227 15.45 -2.28 64.31
C LEU A 227 16.49 -1.29 64.84
N ILE A 228 17.72 -1.34 64.30
CA ILE A 228 18.80 -0.42 64.67
C ILE A 228 18.47 1.01 64.17
N LEU A 229 17.95 1.13 62.94
CA LEU A 229 17.43 2.40 62.40
C LEU A 229 16.24 2.94 63.21
N LYS A 230 15.38 2.05 63.74
CA LYS A 230 14.30 2.45 64.65
C LYS A 230 14.83 2.96 65.99
N GLU A 231 15.83 2.29 66.58
CA GLU A 231 16.40 2.69 67.87
C GLU A 231 17.25 3.98 67.79
N MET A 232 18.02 4.16 66.71
CA MET A 232 18.92 5.30 66.57
C MET A 232 18.25 6.57 66.03
N PHE A 233 17.19 6.43 65.22
CA PHE A 233 16.62 7.54 64.43
C PHE A 233 15.08 7.55 64.41
N ASP A 234 14.42 6.91 65.39
CA ASP A 234 12.95 6.89 65.57
C ASP A 234 12.14 6.51 64.31
N LEU A 235 12.66 5.57 63.51
CA LEU A 235 11.95 5.04 62.33
C LEU A 235 10.57 4.47 62.72
N SER A 236 9.49 5.09 62.23
CA SER A 236 8.13 4.69 62.60
C SER A 236 7.79 3.27 62.13
N ASP A 237 6.96 2.55 62.90
CA ASP A 237 6.58 1.17 62.59
C ASP A 237 5.83 1.04 61.25
N ASP A 238 5.10 2.07 60.83
CA ASP A 238 4.47 2.13 59.51
C ASP A 238 5.51 2.31 58.39
N ALA A 239 6.55 3.13 58.58
CA ALA A 239 7.66 3.23 57.62
C ALA A 239 8.42 1.90 57.49
N LEU A 240 8.72 1.25 58.62
CA LEU A 240 9.35 -0.08 58.67
C LEU A 240 8.51 -1.13 57.93
N GLY A 241 7.20 -1.19 58.19
CA GLY A 241 6.27 -2.10 57.52
C GLY A 241 6.16 -1.85 56.00
N ARG A 242 6.18 -0.58 55.58
CA ARG A 242 6.19 -0.20 54.15
C ARG A 242 7.48 -0.65 53.45
N ILE A 243 8.64 -0.46 54.06
CA ILE A 243 9.93 -0.88 53.49
C ILE A 243 9.96 -2.42 53.31
N LEU A 244 9.59 -3.19 54.34
CA LEU A 244 9.55 -4.65 54.27
C LEU A 244 8.56 -5.17 53.21
N LYS A 245 7.40 -4.51 53.06
CA LYS A 245 6.42 -4.84 52.02
C LYS A 245 6.97 -4.58 50.62
N ILE A 246 7.69 -3.48 50.40
CA ILE A 246 8.36 -3.17 49.13
C ILE A 246 9.45 -4.20 48.82
N GLN A 247 10.31 -4.50 49.79
CA GLN A 247 11.38 -5.49 49.65
C GLN A 247 10.85 -6.86 49.22
N ARG A 248 9.80 -7.37 49.87
CA ARG A 248 9.16 -8.65 49.55
C ARG A 248 8.53 -8.69 48.15
N ILE A 249 8.01 -7.56 47.67
CA ILE A 249 7.48 -7.44 46.30
C ILE A 249 8.62 -7.48 45.27
N LEU A 250 9.72 -6.75 45.52
CA LEU A 250 10.89 -6.72 44.63
C LEU A 250 11.53 -8.11 44.49
N GLU A 251 11.68 -8.84 45.60
CA GLU A 251 12.22 -10.20 45.59
C GLU A 251 11.33 -11.19 44.83
N LYS A 252 10.00 -11.12 45.01
CA LYS A 252 9.04 -11.92 44.25
C LYS A 252 9.18 -11.65 42.74
N ASN A 253 9.28 -10.38 42.35
CA ASN A 253 9.41 -9.97 40.95
C ASN A 253 10.75 -10.45 40.36
N ARG A 254 11.86 -10.36 41.11
CA ARG A 254 13.17 -10.91 40.70
C ARG A 254 13.08 -12.40 40.42
N LEU A 255 12.53 -13.19 41.35
CA LEU A 255 12.44 -14.64 41.23
C LEU A 255 11.54 -15.08 40.05
N SER A 256 10.51 -14.30 39.70
CA SER A 256 9.71 -14.54 38.50
C SER A 256 10.44 -14.18 37.20
N LEU A 257 11.27 -13.12 37.22
CA LEU A 257 12.07 -12.70 36.06
C LEU A 257 13.20 -13.70 35.77
N GLU A 258 13.88 -14.18 36.82
CA GLU A 258 14.92 -15.21 36.77
C GLU A 258 14.42 -16.49 36.10
N LYS A 259 13.26 -17.02 36.56
CA LYS A 259 12.59 -18.17 35.95
C LYS A 259 12.12 -17.92 34.51
N ALA A 260 11.73 -16.68 34.17
CA ALA A 260 11.37 -16.32 32.80
C ALA A 260 12.59 -16.28 31.87
N LEU A 261 13.73 -15.81 32.37
CA LEU A 261 15.00 -15.75 31.64
C LEU A 261 15.60 -17.14 31.41
N GLU A 262 15.62 -18.01 32.41
CA GLU A 262 16.05 -19.41 32.25
C GLU A 262 15.22 -20.12 31.17
N LYS A 263 13.89 -19.95 31.23
CA LYS A 263 12.97 -20.49 30.22
C LYS A 263 13.26 -19.92 28.82
N TYR A 264 13.38 -18.60 28.70
CA TYR A 264 13.70 -17.92 27.44
C TYR A 264 15.05 -18.37 26.85
N ASN A 265 16.08 -18.53 27.67
CA ASN A 265 17.38 -19.03 27.24
C ASN A 265 17.27 -20.48 26.73
N SER A 266 16.56 -21.36 27.45
CA SER A 266 16.32 -22.73 26.97
C SER A 266 15.55 -22.78 25.64
N GLU A 267 14.52 -21.94 25.48
CA GLU A 267 13.70 -21.85 24.26
C GLU A 267 14.49 -21.29 23.08
N THR A 268 15.33 -20.26 23.28
CA THR A 268 16.17 -19.69 22.21
C THR A 268 17.25 -20.66 21.73
N HIS A 269 17.89 -21.43 22.61
CA HIS A 269 18.82 -22.49 22.21
C HIS A 269 18.14 -23.59 21.39
N ILE A 270 16.95 -24.05 21.79
CA ILE A 270 16.16 -25.04 21.05
C ILE A 270 15.73 -24.48 19.68
N ASN A 271 15.24 -23.23 19.64
CA ASN A 271 14.77 -22.58 18.41
C ASN A 271 15.90 -22.37 17.39
N LYS A 272 17.10 -21.98 17.84
CA LYS A 272 18.31 -21.86 16.99
C LYS A 272 18.76 -23.21 16.43
N ARG A 273 18.55 -24.30 17.18
CA ARG A 273 18.87 -25.67 16.77
C ARG A 273 17.85 -26.25 15.78
N LEU A 274 16.56 -25.94 15.95
CA LEU A 274 15.51 -26.38 15.02
C LEU A 274 15.55 -25.60 13.70
N GLY A 275 15.83 -24.30 13.75
CA GLY A 275 16.00 -23.46 12.55
C GLY A 275 17.23 -23.78 11.69
N THR A 276 18.16 -24.62 12.15
CA THR A 276 19.26 -25.16 11.33
C THR A 276 18.97 -26.55 10.75
N LEU A 277 17.92 -27.25 11.22
CA LEU A 277 17.53 -28.59 10.77
C LEU A 277 16.37 -28.55 9.76
N PHE A 278 15.43 -27.61 9.92
CA PHE A 278 14.25 -27.49 9.09
C PHE A 278 14.14 -26.13 8.41
N THR A 279 13.65 -26.15 7.17
CA THR A 279 13.23 -24.98 6.40
C THR A 279 11.72 -24.98 6.25
N TYR A 280 11.08 -23.81 6.22
CA TYR A 280 9.63 -23.68 6.06
C TYR A 280 9.29 -22.74 4.89
N ARG A 281 8.14 -22.98 4.27
CA ARG A 281 7.61 -22.19 3.15
C ARG A 281 6.14 -21.91 3.38
N PHE A 282 5.74 -20.64 3.28
CA PHE A 282 4.33 -20.26 3.24
C PHE A 282 3.84 -20.22 1.78
N SER A 283 2.62 -20.68 1.55
CA SER A 283 1.91 -20.43 0.28
C SER A 283 1.65 -18.93 0.09
N LYS A 284 1.55 -18.47 -1.17
CA LYS A 284 1.31 -17.05 -1.51
C LYS A 284 0.09 -16.46 -0.77
N ASN A 285 -0.92 -17.29 -0.50
CA ASN A 285 -2.16 -16.90 0.15
C ASN A 285 -2.14 -17.07 1.69
N LYS A 286 -1.01 -17.50 2.29
CA LYS A 286 -0.84 -17.84 3.72
C LYS A 286 -1.82 -18.89 4.29
N LEU A 287 -2.58 -19.56 3.43
CA LEU A 287 -3.50 -20.64 3.82
C LEU A 287 -2.81 -22.00 4.02
N GLU A 288 -1.55 -22.14 3.60
CA GLU A 288 -0.78 -23.37 3.78
C GLU A 288 0.65 -23.04 4.19
N ALA A 289 1.19 -23.83 5.11
CA ALA A 289 2.61 -23.84 5.45
C ALA A 289 3.17 -25.24 5.20
N ALA A 290 4.28 -25.31 4.48
CA ALA A 290 5.05 -26.52 4.27
C ALA A 290 6.36 -26.47 5.08
N LEU A 291 6.78 -27.63 5.57
CA LEU A 291 8.00 -27.84 6.34
C LEU A 291 8.86 -28.87 5.63
N SER A 292 10.12 -28.54 5.36
CA SER A 292 11.08 -29.43 4.69
C SER A 292 12.35 -29.64 5.51
N ARG A 293 12.93 -30.84 5.41
CA ARG A 293 14.14 -31.20 6.16
C ARG A 293 15.40 -30.81 5.39
N ALA A 294 16.17 -29.87 5.95
CA ALA A 294 17.34 -29.27 5.30
C ALA A 294 18.68 -29.93 5.70
N LYS A 295 18.76 -30.57 6.88
CA LYS A 295 19.95 -31.28 7.36
C LYS A 295 19.59 -32.57 8.10
N HIS A 296 20.50 -33.55 8.08
CA HIS A 296 20.40 -34.71 8.96
C HIS A 296 20.55 -34.28 10.44
N GLY A 297 19.60 -34.69 11.27
CA GLY A 297 19.69 -34.61 12.73
C GLY A 297 19.81 -36.02 13.31
N PHE A 298 20.71 -36.21 14.27
CA PHE A 298 20.98 -37.51 14.88
C PHE A 298 20.16 -37.79 16.14
N GLU A 299 19.47 -36.78 16.70
CA GLU A 299 18.72 -36.88 17.95
C GLU A 299 17.20 -36.90 17.74
N SER A 300 16.48 -37.56 18.67
CA SER A 300 15.02 -37.59 18.73
C SER A 300 14.44 -36.24 19.16
N ILE A 301 13.81 -35.53 18.24
CA ILE A 301 13.07 -34.30 18.51
C ILE A 301 11.65 -34.67 18.95
N SER A 302 11.14 -34.05 20.02
CA SER A 302 9.76 -34.30 20.44
C SER A 302 8.75 -33.52 19.58
N VAL A 303 7.57 -34.11 19.37
CA VAL A 303 6.45 -33.44 18.66
C VAL A 303 6.06 -32.13 19.35
N GLN A 304 6.16 -32.06 20.68
CA GLN A 304 5.84 -30.85 21.43
C GLN A 304 6.84 -29.73 21.19
N ASP A 305 8.15 -30.03 21.14
CA ASP A 305 9.18 -29.01 20.91
C ASP A 305 9.11 -28.49 19.47
N LEU A 306 8.82 -29.35 18.49
CA LEU A 306 8.51 -28.92 17.12
C LEU A 306 7.30 -27.98 17.09
N LYS A 307 6.18 -28.32 17.77
CA LYS A 307 4.99 -27.45 17.84
C LYS A 307 5.27 -26.10 18.50
N ARG A 308 6.08 -26.04 19.57
CA ARG A 308 6.50 -24.78 20.19
C ARG A 308 7.36 -23.94 19.24
N TRP A 309 8.29 -24.57 18.51
CA TRP A 309 9.10 -23.90 17.51
C TRP A 309 8.27 -23.38 16.33
N LEU A 310 7.36 -24.19 15.78
CA LEU A 310 6.40 -23.78 14.75
C LEU A 310 5.58 -22.57 15.20
N THR A 311 5.09 -22.57 16.44
CA THR A 311 4.40 -21.42 17.04
C THR A 311 5.30 -20.18 17.08
N THR A 312 6.58 -20.34 17.44
CA THR A 312 7.58 -19.26 17.44
C THR A 312 7.88 -18.72 16.02
N VAL A 313 7.86 -19.59 15.02
CA VAL A 313 8.03 -19.26 13.59
C VAL A 313 6.78 -18.57 13.00
N GLY A 314 5.64 -18.61 13.69
CA GLY A 314 4.37 -18.03 13.24
C GLY A 314 3.45 -19.03 12.55
N ILE A 315 3.57 -20.33 12.83
CA ILE A 315 2.64 -21.38 12.38
C ILE A 315 1.93 -21.93 13.63
N SER A 316 0.69 -21.50 13.85
CA SER A 316 -0.06 -21.74 15.09
C SER A 316 -1.43 -22.39 14.89
N HIS A 317 -2.04 -22.21 13.71
CA HIS A 317 -3.41 -22.61 13.42
C HIS A 317 -3.47 -23.71 12.36
N GLY A 318 -4.31 -24.73 12.61
CA GLY A 318 -4.57 -25.80 11.64
C GLY A 318 -3.38 -26.74 11.41
N LEU A 319 -2.58 -26.96 12.44
CA LEU A 319 -1.46 -27.92 12.45
C LEU A 319 -1.95 -29.34 12.11
N CYS A 320 -1.14 -30.11 11.38
CA CYS A 320 -1.41 -31.51 11.09
C CYS A 320 -1.48 -32.40 12.36
N PRO A 321 -2.14 -33.58 12.27
CA PRO A 321 -2.20 -34.55 13.35
C PRO A 321 -0.82 -34.97 13.87
N ASP A 322 -0.73 -35.19 15.18
CA ASP A 322 0.51 -35.59 15.87
C ASP A 322 1.14 -36.87 15.28
N GLU A 323 0.33 -37.76 14.70
CA GLU A 323 0.77 -38.98 14.03
C GLU A 323 1.59 -38.71 12.76
N GLU A 324 1.13 -37.77 11.91
CA GLU A 324 1.82 -37.35 10.69
C GLU A 324 3.12 -36.62 11.03
N ILE A 325 3.08 -35.73 12.03
CA ILE A 325 4.26 -35.03 12.53
C ILE A 325 5.29 -36.04 13.10
N ALA A 326 4.84 -37.04 13.85
CA ALA A 326 5.70 -38.11 14.38
C ALA A 326 6.23 -39.03 13.27
N ALA A 327 5.51 -39.23 12.16
CA ALA A 327 6.02 -39.93 10.99
C ALA A 327 7.13 -39.12 10.29
N PHE A 328 6.88 -37.84 10.00
CA PHE A 328 7.87 -36.93 9.40
C PHE A 328 9.14 -36.77 10.26
N LEU A 329 9.00 -36.72 11.58
CA LEU A 329 10.15 -36.66 12.50
C LEU A 329 10.97 -37.95 12.51
N ARG A 330 10.36 -39.12 12.26
CA ARG A 330 11.02 -40.43 12.15
C ARG A 330 11.70 -40.65 10.79
N ALA A 331 11.16 -40.07 9.71
CA ALA A 331 11.81 -40.06 8.41
C ALA A 331 13.14 -39.30 8.48
N LYS A 332 14.22 -39.91 7.96
CA LYS A 332 15.59 -39.37 8.03
C LYS A 332 16.07 -38.71 6.73
N GLU A 333 15.24 -38.73 5.69
CA GLU A 333 15.60 -38.31 4.34
C GLU A 333 15.62 -36.79 4.22
N ILE A 334 16.63 -36.26 3.52
CA ILE A 334 16.76 -34.81 3.26
C ILE A 334 15.93 -34.49 2.02
N GLY A 335 15.16 -33.42 2.07
CA GLY A 335 14.26 -33.01 0.98
C GLY A 335 12.79 -33.43 1.17
N ASP A 336 12.47 -34.30 2.13
CA ASP A 336 11.09 -34.56 2.52
C ASP A 336 10.37 -33.25 2.89
N GLU A 337 9.19 -33.03 2.31
CA GLU A 337 8.32 -31.87 2.54
C GLU A 337 6.94 -32.35 3.03
N ILE A 338 6.46 -31.79 4.14
CA ILE A 338 5.11 -32.02 4.68
C ILE A 338 4.34 -30.70 4.76
N ILE A 339 3.07 -30.68 4.37
CA ILE A 339 2.18 -29.57 4.67
C ILE A 339 1.89 -29.61 6.18
N ILE A 340 2.57 -28.76 6.95
CA ILE A 340 2.54 -28.82 8.42
C ILE A 340 1.33 -28.10 9.01
N ALA A 341 0.72 -27.17 8.27
CA ALA A 341 -0.49 -26.47 8.68
C ALA A 341 -1.37 -26.02 7.50
N LYS A 342 -2.69 -26.05 7.70
CA LYS A 342 -3.72 -25.54 6.78
C LYS A 342 -4.67 -24.56 7.48
N GLY A 343 -4.71 -23.33 6.97
CA GLY A 343 -5.63 -22.29 7.40
C GLY A 343 -7.08 -22.57 6.99
N THR A 344 -8.00 -21.83 7.59
CA THR A 344 -9.43 -21.87 7.25
C THR A 344 -9.72 -20.76 6.23
N PRO A 345 -10.11 -21.06 4.98
CA PRO A 345 -10.41 -20.03 3.99
C PRO A 345 -11.65 -19.21 4.40
N PRO A 346 -11.72 -17.91 4.05
CA PRO A 346 -12.91 -17.10 4.30
C PRO A 346 -14.07 -17.49 3.37
N GLU A 347 -15.30 -17.47 3.89
CA GLU A 347 -16.51 -17.72 3.11
C GLU A 347 -17.12 -16.41 2.60
N LYS A 348 -17.47 -16.35 1.31
CA LYS A 348 -18.08 -15.16 0.72
C LYS A 348 -19.50 -14.95 1.26
N GLY A 349 -19.82 -13.70 1.63
CA GLY A 349 -21.18 -13.29 1.95
C GLY A 349 -22.14 -13.35 0.75
N GLN A 350 -23.44 -13.24 1.02
CA GLN A 350 -24.46 -13.07 -0.03
C GLN A 350 -24.57 -11.58 -0.37
N ASP A 351 -24.32 -11.25 -1.63
CA ASP A 351 -24.57 -9.90 -2.18
C ASP A 351 -26.08 -9.58 -2.07
N SER A 352 -26.44 -8.31 -1.90
CA SER A 352 -27.86 -7.90 -1.94
C SER A 352 -28.40 -7.96 -3.36
N TRP A 353 -29.68 -8.27 -3.54
CA TRP A 353 -30.35 -8.19 -4.84
C TRP A 353 -31.68 -7.43 -4.74
N LEU A 354 -32.18 -7.00 -5.89
CA LEU A 354 -33.49 -6.37 -6.04
C LEU A 354 -34.51 -7.41 -6.49
N GLU A 355 -35.68 -7.37 -5.87
CA GLU A 355 -36.88 -8.06 -6.32
C GLU A 355 -37.85 -7.00 -6.83
N PHE A 356 -38.20 -7.04 -8.11
CA PHE A 356 -39.18 -6.13 -8.73
C PHE A 356 -40.55 -6.78 -8.74
N TYR A 357 -41.60 -6.01 -8.45
CA TYR A 357 -43.00 -6.46 -8.45
C TYR A 357 -43.77 -6.01 -9.71
N PHE A 358 -43.08 -5.36 -10.64
CA PHE A 358 -43.54 -5.07 -11.99
C PHE A 358 -42.48 -5.55 -12.99
N ASP A 359 -42.86 -5.63 -14.26
CA ASP A 359 -42.00 -6.16 -15.32
C ASP A 359 -40.86 -5.17 -15.65
N ALA A 360 -39.69 -5.41 -15.05
CA ALA A 360 -38.54 -4.51 -15.08
C ALA A 360 -37.65 -4.68 -16.32
N GLU A 361 -37.89 -5.73 -17.12
CA GLU A 361 -37.14 -6.02 -18.36
C GLU A 361 -37.62 -5.17 -19.56
N PHE A 362 -38.59 -4.28 -19.35
CA PHE A 362 -39.13 -3.38 -20.38
C PHE A 362 -38.11 -2.32 -20.85
N GLN A 363 -37.14 -2.75 -21.66
CA GLN A 363 -36.39 -1.87 -22.55
C GLN A 363 -37.32 -1.46 -23.71
N ALA A 364 -37.47 -0.15 -23.92
CA ALA A 364 -38.25 0.38 -25.04
C ALA A 364 -37.48 0.25 -26.36
N THR A 365 -37.28 -0.98 -26.83
CA THR A 365 -36.40 -1.32 -27.96
C THR A 365 -37.05 -2.18 -29.06
N ASP A 366 -38.24 -2.74 -28.85
CA ASP A 366 -38.89 -3.60 -29.85
C ASP A 366 -40.01 -2.90 -30.64
N ASP A 367 -39.93 -3.03 -31.97
CA ASP A 367 -40.69 -2.28 -33.00
C ASP A 367 -42.18 -2.68 -33.16
N ASN A 368 -42.90 -3.01 -32.07
CA ASN A 368 -44.31 -3.46 -32.17
C ASN A 368 -45.25 -2.75 -31.18
N PRO A 369 -45.93 -1.64 -31.58
CA PRO A 369 -46.68 -0.79 -30.65
C PRO A 369 -48.03 -1.36 -30.16
N ASP A 370 -48.57 -2.41 -30.78
CA ASP A 370 -49.98 -2.82 -30.61
C ASP A 370 -50.24 -3.98 -29.62
N GLN A 371 -49.23 -4.50 -28.88
CA GLN A 371 -49.43 -5.70 -28.03
C GLN A 371 -48.95 -5.65 -26.57
N HIS A 372 -48.37 -4.56 -26.07
CA HIS A 372 -47.80 -4.54 -24.72
C HIS A 372 -48.43 -3.48 -23.80
N VAL A 373 -49.15 -3.95 -22.78
CA VAL A 373 -49.76 -3.12 -21.74
C VAL A 373 -48.66 -2.65 -20.78
N LEU A 374 -48.34 -1.35 -20.81
CA LEU A 374 -47.39 -0.75 -19.87
C LEU A 374 -47.85 -1.02 -18.42
N PRO A 375 -46.94 -1.42 -17.50
CA PRO A 375 -47.31 -1.81 -16.14
C PRO A 375 -47.87 -0.61 -15.37
N MET A 376 -49.20 -0.62 -15.23
CA MET A 376 -49.97 0.46 -14.63
C MET A 376 -50.11 0.20 -13.13
N VAL A 377 -49.60 1.12 -12.32
CA VAL A 377 -49.54 1.03 -10.86
C VAL A 377 -50.45 2.08 -10.24
N LYS A 378 -51.02 1.76 -9.08
CA LYS A 378 -51.82 2.66 -8.25
C LYS A 378 -50.98 3.22 -7.12
N LYS A 379 -51.42 4.36 -6.57
CA LYS A 379 -50.89 4.91 -5.32
C LYS A 379 -50.88 3.84 -4.21
N GLY A 380 -49.70 3.58 -3.67
CA GLY A 380 -49.45 2.60 -2.61
C GLY A 380 -48.99 1.23 -3.09
N ASP A 381 -48.98 0.94 -4.41
CA ASP A 381 -48.50 -0.33 -4.93
C ASP A 381 -46.99 -0.48 -4.75
N ALA A 382 -46.53 -1.68 -4.38
CA ALA A 382 -45.13 -1.99 -4.26
C ALA A 382 -44.48 -2.18 -5.65
N LEU A 383 -43.35 -1.50 -5.87
CA LEU A 383 -42.60 -1.49 -7.12
C LEU A 383 -41.37 -2.41 -7.05
N ALA A 384 -40.61 -2.32 -5.95
CA ALA A 384 -39.43 -3.12 -5.74
C ALA A 384 -39.09 -3.29 -4.25
N ARG A 385 -38.33 -4.33 -3.93
CA ARG A 385 -37.78 -4.61 -2.60
C ARG A 385 -36.27 -4.88 -2.69
N ILE A 386 -35.49 -4.28 -1.79
CA ILE A 386 -34.10 -4.67 -1.55
C ILE A 386 -34.10 -5.89 -0.63
N VAL A 387 -33.43 -6.98 -1.03
CA VAL A 387 -33.08 -8.06 -0.12
C VAL A 387 -31.66 -7.76 0.42
N PRO A 388 -31.49 -7.52 1.73
CA PRO A 388 -30.23 -7.05 2.28
C PRO A 388 -29.11 -8.09 2.17
N ALA A 389 -27.90 -7.61 1.97
CA ALA A 389 -26.69 -8.42 1.90
C ALA A 389 -26.42 -9.13 3.24
N LYS A 390 -25.90 -10.37 3.19
CA LYS A 390 -25.43 -11.09 4.38
C LYS A 390 -23.90 -11.06 4.45
N PRO A 391 -23.31 -10.72 5.60
CA PRO A 391 -21.85 -10.73 5.77
C PRO A 391 -21.29 -12.14 5.57
N GLY A 392 -20.09 -12.22 4.99
CA GLY A 392 -19.34 -13.47 4.88
C GLY A 392 -18.69 -13.88 6.21
N ILE A 393 -18.30 -15.15 6.32
CA ILE A 393 -17.64 -15.67 7.52
C ILE A 393 -16.13 -15.47 7.37
N PRO A 394 -15.46 -14.73 8.28
CA PRO A 394 -14.02 -14.52 8.20
C PRO A 394 -13.26 -15.83 8.41
N GLY A 395 -12.24 -16.04 7.57
CA GLY A 395 -11.32 -17.17 7.65
C GLY A 395 -10.18 -16.92 8.65
N LYS A 396 -9.22 -17.84 8.70
CA LYS A 396 -7.98 -17.71 9.49
C LYS A 396 -6.79 -18.26 8.72
N ASP A 397 -5.69 -17.53 8.70
CA ASP A 397 -4.44 -18.01 8.11
C ASP A 397 -3.72 -19.01 9.04
N VAL A 398 -2.63 -19.64 8.56
CA VAL A 398 -1.85 -20.62 9.36
C VAL A 398 -1.15 -19.99 10.58
N SER A 399 -0.99 -18.67 10.61
CA SER A 399 -0.52 -17.90 11.77
C SER A 399 -1.61 -17.59 12.79
N GLY A 400 -2.88 -17.88 12.46
CA GLY A 400 -4.05 -17.62 13.30
C GLY A 400 -4.65 -16.21 13.16
N PHE A 401 -4.15 -15.39 12.22
CA PHE A 401 -4.75 -14.09 11.92
C PHE A 401 -6.05 -14.26 11.15
N SER A 402 -7.05 -13.42 11.46
CA SER A 402 -8.35 -13.42 10.78
C SER A 402 -8.19 -12.90 9.33
N ILE A 403 -8.61 -13.72 8.37
CA ILE A 403 -8.73 -13.31 6.96
C ILE A 403 -10.13 -12.76 6.78
N ALA A 404 -10.25 -11.45 6.51
CA ALA A 404 -11.54 -10.83 6.26
C ALA A 404 -12.25 -11.48 5.05
N ALA A 405 -13.54 -11.77 5.20
CA ALA A 405 -14.36 -12.18 4.08
C ALA A 405 -14.54 -11.02 3.09
N PRO A 406 -14.64 -11.28 1.77
CA PRO A 406 -14.98 -10.25 0.80
C PRO A 406 -16.29 -9.56 1.18
N ALA A 407 -16.27 -8.22 1.26
CA ALA A 407 -17.45 -7.44 1.57
C ALA A 407 -18.55 -7.71 0.51
N PRO A 408 -19.79 -8.05 0.92
CA PRO A 408 -20.85 -8.31 -0.03
C PRO A 408 -21.27 -7.01 -0.72
N LYS A 409 -21.57 -7.08 -2.01
CA LYS A 409 -21.97 -5.91 -2.80
C LYS A 409 -23.38 -5.46 -2.39
N SER A 410 -23.52 -4.17 -2.11
CA SER A 410 -24.81 -3.51 -1.89
C SER A 410 -25.35 -2.91 -3.20
N VAL A 411 -26.63 -3.15 -3.48
CA VAL A 411 -27.34 -2.58 -4.63
C VAL A 411 -28.13 -1.35 -4.16
N ILE A 412 -27.91 -0.23 -4.85
CA ILE A 412 -28.57 1.04 -4.56
C ILE A 412 -29.60 1.31 -5.65
N LEU A 413 -30.87 1.31 -5.28
CA LEU A 413 -31.97 1.75 -6.14
C LEU A 413 -32.41 3.16 -5.73
N ASN A 414 -32.47 4.08 -6.69
CA ASN A 414 -32.87 5.46 -6.48
C ASN A 414 -34.38 5.65 -6.67
N CYS A 415 -34.94 6.60 -5.93
CA CYS A 415 -36.34 7.01 -6.04
C CYS A 415 -36.39 8.25 -6.94
N GLY A 416 -36.96 8.10 -8.12
CA GLY A 416 -37.34 9.18 -9.01
C GLY A 416 -38.69 9.76 -8.64
N GLU A 417 -39.20 10.60 -9.53
CA GLU A 417 -40.52 11.23 -9.39
C GLU A 417 -41.64 10.18 -9.36
N GLY A 418 -42.60 10.35 -8.44
CA GLY A 418 -43.71 9.42 -8.24
C GLY A 418 -43.38 8.17 -7.43
N VAL A 419 -42.20 8.08 -6.79
CA VAL A 419 -41.77 6.90 -6.00
C VAL A 419 -41.32 7.29 -4.60
N ILE A 420 -41.95 6.66 -3.59
CA ILE A 420 -41.58 6.76 -2.18
C ILE A 420 -40.79 5.51 -1.78
N ARG A 421 -39.81 5.65 -0.88
CA ARG A 421 -39.11 4.50 -0.27
C ARG A 421 -39.42 4.42 1.22
N GLU A 422 -39.90 3.26 1.64
CA GLU A 422 -40.09 2.89 3.04
C GLU A 422 -39.14 1.75 3.40
N GLN A 423 -38.07 2.06 4.14
CA GLN A 423 -37.02 1.11 4.55
C GLN A 423 -36.37 0.40 3.34
N ASP A 424 -36.76 -0.83 3.05
CA ASP A 424 -36.26 -1.65 1.93
C ASP A 424 -37.30 -1.80 0.79
N LEU A 425 -38.49 -1.21 0.93
CA LEU A 425 -39.59 -1.27 -0.03
C LEU A 425 -39.72 0.07 -0.79
N TYR A 426 -40.06 -0.02 -2.07
CA TYR A 426 -40.31 1.11 -2.96
C TYR A 426 -41.79 1.08 -3.37
N LEU A 427 -42.50 2.19 -3.17
CA LEU A 427 -43.95 2.32 -3.36
C LEU A 427 -44.26 3.40 -4.40
N ALA A 428 -45.34 3.22 -5.16
CA ALA A 428 -45.89 4.25 -6.04
C ALA A 428 -46.58 5.37 -5.23
N GLU A 429 -46.21 6.62 -5.49
CA GLU A 429 -46.79 7.79 -4.80
C GLU A 429 -48.17 8.18 -5.37
N HIS A 430 -48.38 7.97 -6.67
CA HIS A 430 -49.54 8.33 -7.46
C HIS A 430 -49.87 7.24 -8.50
N ASP A 431 -51.06 7.28 -9.08
CA ASP A 431 -51.46 6.37 -10.16
C ASP A 431 -50.70 6.71 -11.47
N GLY A 432 -50.13 5.72 -12.14
CA GLY A 432 -49.30 5.96 -13.32
C GLY A 432 -48.66 4.72 -13.93
N ILE A 433 -47.62 4.95 -14.74
CA ILE A 433 -46.81 3.91 -15.38
C ILE A 433 -45.47 3.81 -14.65
N ALA A 434 -45.15 2.62 -14.13
CA ALA A 434 -43.86 2.36 -13.49
C ALA A 434 -42.76 2.18 -14.55
N LEU A 435 -41.60 2.82 -14.35
CA LEU A 435 -40.46 2.80 -15.26
C LEU A 435 -39.15 2.63 -14.48
N LEU A 436 -38.28 1.72 -14.93
CA LEU A 436 -36.94 1.53 -14.39
C LEU A 436 -35.88 2.10 -15.35
N TYR A 437 -35.26 3.23 -15.00
CA TYR A 437 -34.21 3.82 -15.81
C TYR A 437 -32.85 3.20 -15.50
N LYS A 438 -32.19 2.65 -16.52
CA LYS A 438 -30.82 2.09 -16.47
C LYS A 438 -30.56 1.13 -15.29
N GLY A 439 -31.58 0.38 -14.89
CA GLY A 439 -31.50 -0.55 -13.75
C GLY A 439 -31.29 0.10 -12.37
N ARG A 440 -31.36 1.44 -12.26
CA ARG A 440 -30.85 2.19 -11.09
C ARG A 440 -31.82 3.20 -10.48
N THR A 441 -32.82 3.68 -11.21
CA THR A 441 -33.76 4.71 -10.72
C THR A 441 -35.19 4.34 -11.12
N LEU A 442 -36.09 4.21 -10.16
CA LEU A 442 -37.52 3.98 -10.38
C LEU A 442 -38.27 5.29 -10.55
N PHE A 443 -39.22 5.35 -11.49
CA PHE A 443 -40.15 6.46 -11.69
C PHE A 443 -41.58 5.94 -11.80
N VAL A 444 -42.56 6.76 -11.43
CA VAL A 444 -43.96 6.57 -11.82
C VAL A 444 -44.42 7.82 -12.55
N LYS A 445 -44.56 7.71 -13.88
CA LYS A 445 -45.09 8.82 -14.69
C LYS A 445 -46.61 8.83 -14.60
N PRO A 446 -47.26 9.96 -14.27
CA PRO A 446 -48.70 10.09 -14.44
C PRO A 446 -49.06 9.91 -15.92
N ARG A 447 -50.18 9.24 -16.18
CA ARG A 447 -50.70 9.01 -17.54
C ARG A 447 -50.85 10.36 -18.27
N GLU A 448 -50.34 10.46 -19.49
CA GLU A 448 -50.40 11.70 -20.28
C GLU A 448 -51.86 12.20 -20.39
N ILE A 449 -52.10 13.37 -19.79
CA ILE A 449 -53.34 14.12 -19.95
C ILE A 449 -53.19 14.92 -21.25
N ALA A 450 -54.21 14.84 -22.12
CA ALA A 450 -54.18 15.47 -23.44
C ALA A 450 -53.79 16.96 -23.35
N ILE A 451 -52.67 17.32 -23.99
CA ILE A 451 -52.11 18.68 -23.95
C ILE A 451 -53.08 19.64 -24.65
N PRO A 452 -53.55 20.71 -23.99
CA PRO A 452 -54.56 21.59 -24.55
C PRO A 452 -54.04 22.37 -25.76
N VAL A 453 -54.85 22.41 -26.82
CA VAL A 453 -54.60 23.27 -28.00
C VAL A 453 -55.15 24.66 -27.72
N ARG A 454 -54.33 25.70 -27.93
CA ARG A 454 -54.73 27.12 -27.83
C ARG A 454 -54.47 27.82 -29.16
N HIS A 455 -55.37 28.73 -29.51
CA HIS A 455 -55.27 29.57 -30.70
C HIS A 455 -54.95 31.01 -30.29
N HIS A 456 -54.08 31.67 -31.05
CA HIS A 456 -53.78 33.10 -30.92
C HIS A 456 -53.88 33.75 -32.29
N THR A 457 -54.73 34.76 -32.42
CA THR A 457 -54.97 35.50 -33.68
C THR A 457 -54.33 36.88 -33.59
N GLY A 458 -53.50 37.23 -34.58
CA GLY A 458 -52.72 38.47 -34.59
C GLY A 458 -51.23 38.22 -34.41
N SER A 459 -50.42 39.24 -34.71
CA SER A 459 -48.96 39.17 -34.59
C SER A 459 -48.49 39.45 -33.16
N VAL A 460 -47.45 38.73 -32.72
CA VAL A 460 -46.89 38.82 -31.36
C VAL A 460 -45.66 39.73 -31.36
N ASP A 461 -45.72 40.84 -30.63
CA ASP A 461 -44.61 41.80 -30.47
C ASP A 461 -44.10 41.91 -29.02
N THR A 462 -44.57 41.04 -28.13
CA THR A 462 -44.23 41.05 -26.70
C THR A 462 -43.85 39.67 -26.20
N ASP A 463 -43.27 39.60 -25.00
CA ASP A 463 -43.00 38.34 -24.30
C ASP A 463 -44.30 37.79 -23.70
N LEU A 464 -44.74 36.61 -24.17
CA LEU A 464 -45.94 35.93 -23.67
C LEU A 464 -45.69 35.16 -22.36
N GLY A 465 -44.47 35.18 -21.82
CA GLY A 465 -44.10 34.53 -20.57
C GLY A 465 -44.33 33.02 -20.61
N ASP A 466 -44.83 32.48 -19.49
CA ASP A 466 -45.11 31.04 -19.32
C ASP A 466 -46.53 30.66 -19.81
N THR A 467 -47.29 31.62 -20.35
CA THR A 467 -48.75 31.53 -20.61
C THR A 467 -49.14 30.32 -21.47
N TYR A 468 -48.25 29.84 -22.34
CA TYR A 468 -48.48 28.74 -23.27
C TYR A 468 -47.55 27.54 -23.06
N GLU A 469 -46.69 27.54 -22.04
CA GLU A 469 -45.59 26.56 -21.86
C GLU A 469 -46.08 25.10 -21.85
N GLY A 470 -47.26 24.84 -21.25
CA GLY A 470 -47.95 23.55 -21.24
C GLY A 470 -49.03 23.36 -22.32
N ALA A 471 -48.98 24.06 -23.45
CA ALA A 471 -50.00 24.02 -24.50
C ALA A 471 -49.43 23.86 -25.92
N HIS A 472 -50.24 23.30 -26.82
CA HIS A 472 -49.99 23.38 -28.27
C HIS A 472 -50.56 24.69 -28.80
N LEU A 473 -49.71 25.60 -29.29
CA LEU A 473 -50.10 26.93 -29.76
C LEU A 473 -50.22 26.96 -31.30
N LYS A 474 -51.38 27.39 -31.78
CA LYS A 474 -51.60 27.77 -33.19
C LYS A 474 -51.65 29.29 -33.29
N LEU A 475 -50.68 29.86 -33.99
CA LEU A 475 -50.51 31.30 -34.18
C LEU A 475 -50.93 31.70 -35.59
N ASP A 476 -52.09 32.37 -35.67
CA ASP A 476 -52.61 32.98 -36.89
C ASP A 476 -52.14 34.44 -36.99
N GLY A 477 -50.85 34.58 -37.29
CA GLY A 477 -50.11 35.83 -37.31
C GLY A 477 -48.61 35.61 -37.51
N SER A 478 -47.81 36.66 -37.32
CA SER A 478 -46.34 36.58 -37.33
C SER A 478 -45.77 36.87 -35.95
N VAL A 479 -44.60 36.30 -35.63
CA VAL A 479 -43.81 36.72 -34.46
C VAL A 479 -42.93 37.88 -34.90
N LEU A 480 -43.13 39.07 -34.35
CA LEU A 480 -42.31 40.26 -34.62
C LEU A 480 -41.02 40.21 -33.79
N GLU A 481 -40.10 41.15 -34.04
CA GLU A 481 -38.72 41.11 -33.53
C GLU A 481 -38.64 41.04 -31.99
N ASN A 482 -39.52 41.76 -31.29
CA ASN A 482 -39.60 41.75 -29.83
C ASN A 482 -40.43 40.58 -29.26
N GLY A 483 -41.14 39.84 -30.11
CA GLY A 483 -42.03 38.76 -29.72
C GLY A 483 -41.26 37.57 -29.13
N ARG A 484 -41.70 37.08 -27.97
CA ARG A 484 -41.14 35.89 -27.33
C ARG A 484 -42.22 34.90 -26.94
N ILE A 485 -42.05 33.64 -27.36
CA ILE A 485 -43.05 32.57 -27.18
C ILE A 485 -42.39 31.35 -26.53
N ARG A 486 -42.98 30.86 -25.43
CA ARG A 486 -42.65 29.57 -24.82
C ARG A 486 -43.89 28.68 -24.81
N CYS A 487 -43.77 27.47 -25.38
CA CYS A 487 -44.90 26.55 -25.55
C CYS A 487 -44.47 25.08 -25.62
N HIS A 488 -45.43 24.15 -25.69
CA HIS A 488 -45.12 22.74 -25.91
C HIS A 488 -44.92 22.43 -27.41
N ARG A 489 -45.84 22.88 -28.28
CA ARG A 489 -45.71 22.76 -29.75
C ARG A 489 -46.17 24.07 -30.39
N LEU A 490 -45.53 24.51 -31.48
CA LEU A 490 -45.93 25.73 -32.20
C LEU A 490 -46.27 25.44 -33.66
N GLU A 491 -47.38 26.01 -34.14
CA GLU A 491 -47.70 26.15 -35.56
C GLU A 491 -47.92 27.63 -35.88
N VAL A 492 -47.08 28.22 -36.74
CA VAL A 492 -47.17 29.64 -37.18
C VAL A 492 -47.55 29.69 -38.66
N SER A 493 -48.63 30.42 -38.98
CA SER A 493 -49.04 30.63 -40.38
C SER A 493 -48.29 31.78 -41.07
N GLY A 494 -47.88 32.80 -40.31
CA GLY A 494 -47.04 33.91 -40.78
C GLY A 494 -45.52 33.70 -40.60
N ASN A 495 -44.79 34.80 -40.52
CA ASN A 495 -43.33 34.83 -40.42
C ASN A 495 -42.86 34.81 -38.95
N VAL A 496 -41.59 34.46 -38.70
CA VAL A 496 -40.99 34.46 -37.35
C VAL A 496 -39.70 35.27 -37.34
N TYR A 497 -39.76 36.47 -36.76
CA TYR A 497 -38.63 37.39 -36.59
C TYR A 497 -38.06 37.40 -35.17
N GLY A 498 -38.89 37.12 -34.16
CA GLY A 498 -38.51 37.11 -32.74
C GLY A 498 -37.93 35.79 -32.22
N GLN A 499 -38.25 35.46 -30.97
CA GLN A 499 -37.68 34.31 -30.25
C GLN A 499 -38.76 33.27 -29.87
N VAL A 500 -38.49 32.00 -30.12
CA VAL A 500 -39.41 30.88 -29.85
C VAL A 500 -38.68 29.74 -29.15
N SER A 501 -39.25 29.21 -28.08
CA SER A 501 -38.82 27.94 -27.47
C SER A 501 -40.00 26.97 -27.34
N ALA A 502 -39.85 25.76 -27.87
CA ALA A 502 -40.83 24.69 -27.81
C ALA A 502 -40.25 23.40 -27.21
N ALA A 503 -41.03 22.71 -26.36
CA ALA A 503 -40.67 21.40 -25.81
C ALA A 503 -40.90 20.23 -26.80
N GLY A 504 -41.52 20.50 -27.94
CA GLY A 504 -41.76 19.59 -29.06
C GLY A 504 -41.54 20.32 -30.38
N ASP A 505 -42.37 20.03 -31.38
CA ASP A 505 -42.16 20.51 -32.75
C ASP A 505 -42.49 22.01 -32.95
N ILE A 506 -41.77 22.65 -33.88
CA ILE A 506 -42.09 23.98 -34.41
C ILE A 506 -42.36 23.88 -35.92
N ILE A 507 -43.53 24.35 -36.36
CA ILE A 507 -43.93 24.42 -37.77
C ILE A 507 -44.08 25.89 -38.16
N VAL A 508 -43.34 26.35 -39.17
CA VAL A 508 -43.43 27.72 -39.72
C VAL A 508 -43.77 27.67 -41.21
N LYS A 509 -44.92 28.25 -41.57
CA LYS A 509 -45.39 28.36 -42.98
C LYS A 509 -44.89 29.62 -43.69
N GLY A 510 -44.47 30.64 -42.94
CA GLY A 510 -43.83 31.85 -43.46
C GLY A 510 -42.30 31.77 -43.53
N ASN A 511 -41.67 32.93 -43.62
CA ASN A 511 -40.22 33.10 -43.57
C ASN A 511 -39.71 33.11 -42.12
N ILE A 512 -38.45 32.72 -41.91
CA ILE A 512 -37.78 32.80 -40.60
C ILE A 512 -36.64 33.81 -40.67
N GLY A 513 -36.68 34.80 -39.78
CA GLY A 513 -35.72 35.88 -39.63
C GLY A 513 -35.87 37.01 -40.66
N PRO A 514 -35.28 38.18 -40.38
CA PRO A 514 -35.39 39.36 -41.24
C PRO A 514 -34.65 39.11 -42.57
N GLY A 515 -35.35 39.29 -43.69
CA GLY A 515 -34.84 39.01 -45.04
C GLY A 515 -33.73 39.96 -45.53
N HIS A 516 -33.16 40.77 -44.65
CA HIS A 516 -32.12 41.75 -44.95
C HIS A 516 -30.95 41.49 -43.98
N ALA A 517 -29.76 41.25 -44.54
CA ALA A 517 -28.59 40.82 -43.79
C ALA A 517 -27.71 42.01 -43.34
N ASP A 518 -28.33 43.07 -42.83
CA ASP A 518 -27.61 44.17 -42.19
C ASP A 518 -27.13 43.74 -40.79
N ASP A 519 -25.89 44.09 -40.43
CA ASP A 519 -25.26 43.68 -39.15
C ASP A 519 -25.96 44.23 -37.89
N THR A 520 -26.92 45.15 -38.06
CA THR A 520 -27.71 45.79 -37.00
C THR A 520 -28.97 45.03 -36.61
N ALA A 521 -29.46 44.08 -37.42
CA ALA A 521 -30.69 43.34 -37.14
C ALA A 521 -30.44 42.13 -36.22
N GLU A 522 -31.20 42.01 -35.12
CA GLU A 522 -31.13 40.82 -34.26
C GLU A 522 -31.57 39.55 -35.03
N PRO A 523 -30.85 38.43 -34.88
CA PRO A 523 -31.23 37.19 -35.52
C PRO A 523 -32.44 36.56 -34.82
N ALA A 524 -33.39 36.02 -35.59
CA ALA A 524 -34.49 35.22 -35.06
C ALA A 524 -33.95 33.95 -34.38
N LYS A 525 -34.48 33.59 -33.20
CA LYS A 525 -33.97 32.46 -32.39
C LYS A 525 -35.07 31.43 -32.18
N LEU A 526 -34.98 30.28 -32.82
CA LEU A 526 -35.94 29.19 -32.65
C LEU A 526 -35.26 27.99 -31.99
N LYS A 527 -35.84 27.51 -30.90
CA LYS A 527 -35.39 26.33 -30.16
C LYS A 527 -36.53 25.32 -30.04
N ALA A 528 -36.35 24.13 -30.59
CA ALA A 528 -37.25 23.00 -30.44
C ALA A 528 -36.54 21.84 -29.74
N GLU A 529 -37.18 21.16 -28.80
CA GLU A 529 -36.73 19.83 -28.35
C GLU A 529 -37.24 18.71 -29.31
N GLY A 530 -38.26 18.99 -30.14
CA GLY A 530 -38.72 18.15 -31.27
C GLY A 530 -38.15 18.55 -32.63
N ASP A 531 -38.91 18.34 -33.72
CA ASP A 531 -38.52 18.74 -35.10
C ASP A 531 -38.79 20.23 -35.39
N ILE A 532 -37.99 20.84 -36.26
CA ILE A 532 -38.31 22.14 -36.90
C ILE A 532 -38.69 21.91 -38.36
N LEU A 533 -39.88 22.37 -38.76
CA LEU A 533 -40.37 22.35 -40.13
C LEU A 533 -40.52 23.79 -40.66
N ALA A 534 -39.83 24.11 -41.75
CA ALA A 534 -39.86 25.45 -42.35
C ALA A 534 -40.21 25.39 -43.85
N GLY A 535 -41.24 26.15 -44.24
CA GLY A 535 -41.79 26.11 -45.60
C GLY A 535 -41.18 27.06 -46.62
N LYS A 536 -40.49 28.12 -46.18
CA LYS A 536 -39.96 29.21 -47.03
C LYS A 536 -38.53 29.61 -46.61
N THR A 537 -38.08 30.81 -46.97
CA THR A 537 -36.72 31.32 -46.74
C THR A 537 -36.36 31.42 -45.25
N ILE A 538 -35.10 31.12 -44.92
CA ILE A 538 -34.53 31.25 -43.58
C ILE A 538 -33.29 32.17 -43.68
N SER A 539 -33.36 33.35 -43.07
CA SER A 539 -32.38 34.41 -43.24
C SER A 539 -32.05 35.10 -41.91
N ASN A 540 -30.77 35.24 -41.57
CA ASN A 540 -30.31 35.81 -40.30
C ASN A 540 -31.01 35.17 -39.08
N ALA A 541 -30.87 33.84 -38.93
CA ALA A 541 -31.51 33.08 -37.86
C ALA A 541 -30.54 32.16 -37.11
N ILE A 542 -30.94 31.75 -35.90
CA ILE A 542 -30.30 30.73 -35.08
C ILE A 542 -31.36 29.66 -34.77
N LEU A 543 -31.19 28.47 -35.34
CA LEU A 543 -32.10 27.34 -35.19
C LEU A 543 -31.43 26.24 -34.36
N ILE A 544 -32.09 25.80 -33.29
CA ILE A 544 -31.62 24.69 -32.44
C ILE A 544 -32.75 23.66 -32.36
N THR A 545 -32.51 22.44 -32.85
CA THR A 545 -33.50 21.35 -32.88
C THR A 545 -32.96 20.10 -32.18
N GLY A 546 -33.77 19.52 -31.30
CA GLY A 546 -33.48 18.26 -30.61
C GLY A 546 -33.58 17.04 -31.52
N LYS A 547 -34.26 17.16 -32.66
CA LYS A 547 -34.34 16.13 -33.71
C LYS A 547 -33.81 16.67 -35.03
N ASN A 548 -34.69 16.92 -36.01
CA ASN A 548 -34.33 17.29 -37.38
C ASN A 548 -34.67 18.75 -37.71
N LEU A 549 -34.02 19.29 -38.74
CA LEU A 549 -34.51 20.45 -39.50
C LEU A 549 -35.01 19.96 -40.88
N LYS A 550 -36.32 20.06 -41.11
CA LYS A 550 -36.98 19.66 -42.36
C LYS A 550 -37.43 20.91 -43.12
N ALA A 551 -36.59 21.38 -44.02
CA ALA A 551 -36.81 22.60 -44.82
C ALA A 551 -36.48 22.39 -46.31
N PRO A 552 -37.02 21.35 -46.99
CA PRO A 552 -36.60 20.93 -48.33
C PRO A 552 -36.89 21.93 -49.45
N GLY A 553 -37.72 22.95 -49.20
CA GLY A 553 -37.99 24.08 -50.10
C GLY A 553 -37.30 25.39 -49.71
N ALA A 554 -36.58 25.42 -48.58
CA ALA A 554 -36.03 26.63 -47.98
C ALA A 554 -34.62 26.97 -48.47
N ASP A 555 -34.44 28.24 -48.82
CA ASP A 555 -33.13 28.83 -49.06
C ASP A 555 -32.60 29.45 -47.75
N LEU A 556 -31.39 29.08 -47.34
CA LEU A 556 -30.70 29.58 -46.14
C LEU A 556 -29.75 30.73 -46.47
N SER A 557 -29.75 31.81 -45.67
CA SER A 557 -28.72 32.86 -45.71
C SER A 557 -28.34 33.35 -44.31
N ALA A 558 -27.05 33.64 -44.09
CA ALA A 558 -26.50 34.15 -42.82
C ALA A 558 -27.02 33.44 -41.55
N THR A 559 -27.25 32.12 -41.61
CA THR A 559 -27.99 31.36 -40.59
C THR A 559 -27.13 30.30 -39.92
N ALA A 560 -27.30 30.13 -38.61
CA ALA A 560 -26.71 29.03 -37.84
C ALA A 560 -27.78 27.99 -37.49
N VAL A 561 -27.54 26.73 -37.84
CA VAL A 561 -28.41 25.59 -37.53
C VAL A 561 -27.64 24.57 -36.70
N GLN A 562 -28.24 24.12 -35.59
CA GLN A 562 -27.77 23.02 -34.77
C GLN A 562 -28.89 21.98 -34.65
N ALA A 563 -28.66 20.78 -35.17
CA ALA A 563 -29.57 19.65 -35.08
C ALA A 563 -28.90 18.46 -34.39
N TYR A 564 -29.71 17.54 -33.83
CA TYR A 564 -29.16 16.27 -33.38
C TYR A 564 -28.99 15.29 -34.53
N GLN A 565 -30.10 15.10 -35.25
CA GLN A 565 -30.27 14.17 -36.35
C GLN A 565 -30.01 14.92 -37.66
N ASP A 566 -30.95 14.91 -38.60
CA ASP A 566 -30.70 15.38 -39.95
C ASP A 566 -31.05 16.86 -40.17
N ILE A 567 -30.31 17.50 -41.06
CA ILE A 567 -30.64 18.82 -41.63
C ILE A 567 -30.94 18.60 -43.11
N THR A 568 -32.16 18.90 -43.57
CA THR A 568 -32.55 18.78 -44.98
C THR A 568 -33.04 20.11 -45.53
N VAL A 569 -32.30 20.70 -46.48
CA VAL A 569 -32.48 22.08 -46.97
C VAL A 569 -32.36 22.16 -48.50
N LYS A 570 -32.91 23.21 -49.12
CA LYS A 570 -32.86 23.38 -50.59
C LYS A 570 -31.54 23.98 -51.05
N ASN A 571 -31.21 25.17 -50.54
CA ASN A 571 -30.00 25.91 -50.85
C ASN A 571 -29.37 26.47 -49.58
N VAL A 572 -28.04 26.54 -49.55
CA VAL A 572 -27.26 27.27 -48.55
C VAL A 572 -26.50 28.38 -49.27
N LEU A 573 -26.98 29.61 -49.13
CA LEU A 573 -26.44 30.81 -49.75
C LEU A 573 -25.60 31.60 -48.73
N ASN A 574 -24.53 32.22 -49.19
CA ASN A 574 -23.63 33.02 -48.36
C ASN A 574 -23.67 34.50 -48.79
N GLN A 575 -24.87 35.08 -48.72
CA GLN A 575 -25.21 36.43 -49.22
C GLN A 575 -25.36 37.45 -48.09
N GLY A 576 -24.47 37.42 -47.09
CA GLY A 576 -24.49 38.33 -45.93
C GLY A 576 -23.14 38.39 -45.22
N PRO A 577 -23.01 39.18 -44.14
CA PRO A 577 -21.74 39.40 -43.43
C PRO A 577 -21.24 38.18 -42.65
N ARG A 578 -22.09 37.17 -42.44
CA ARG A 578 -21.78 35.98 -41.63
C ARG A 578 -21.98 34.69 -42.44
N PRO A 579 -21.03 33.74 -42.41
CA PRO A 579 -21.18 32.46 -43.09
C PRO A 579 -22.28 31.61 -42.45
N CYS A 580 -22.99 30.85 -43.28
CA CYS A 580 -23.92 29.83 -42.79
C CYS A 580 -23.14 28.73 -42.05
N ILE A 581 -23.66 28.32 -40.89
CA ILE A 581 -23.07 27.26 -40.05
C ILE A 581 -24.11 26.15 -39.87
N LEU A 582 -23.81 24.94 -40.32
CA LEU A 582 -24.67 23.76 -40.15
C LEU A 582 -23.97 22.75 -39.26
N GLN A 583 -24.60 22.38 -38.13
CA GLN A 583 -24.06 21.45 -37.16
C GLN A 583 -25.01 20.29 -36.89
N THR A 584 -24.49 19.06 -36.91
CA THR A 584 -25.21 17.83 -36.56
C THR A 584 -24.51 17.03 -35.46
N GLY A 585 -25.19 16.04 -34.88
CA GLY A 585 -24.59 15.09 -33.93
C GLY A 585 -24.30 15.62 -32.52
N LYS A 586 -24.65 16.87 -32.23
CA LYS A 586 -24.53 17.48 -30.89
C LYS A 586 -25.78 18.25 -30.52
N ILE A 587 -26.68 17.65 -29.73
CA ILE A 587 -27.59 18.43 -28.88
C ILE A 587 -26.73 19.01 -27.77
N PRO A 588 -26.63 20.34 -27.62
CA PRO A 588 -26.24 20.91 -26.35
C PRO A 588 -27.43 20.68 -25.40
N ASN A 589 -27.49 19.52 -24.73
CA ASN A 589 -28.46 19.32 -23.65
C ASN A 589 -27.92 20.09 -22.44
N LEU A 590 -27.98 21.42 -22.52
CA LEU A 590 -27.41 22.36 -21.54
C LEU A 590 -27.92 22.08 -20.11
N LYS A 591 -29.11 21.47 -19.98
CA LYS A 591 -29.67 21.02 -18.70
C LYS A 591 -28.91 19.79 -18.18
N ALA A 592 -28.72 18.76 -18.99
CA ALA A 592 -27.99 17.54 -18.60
C ALA A 592 -26.46 17.75 -18.51
N GLU A 593 -25.84 18.47 -19.45
CA GLU A 593 -24.42 18.87 -19.41
C GLU A 593 -24.16 19.78 -18.20
N GLY A 594 -25.07 20.73 -17.91
CA GLY A 594 -25.01 21.55 -16.70
C GLY A 594 -25.20 20.75 -15.40
N MET A 595 -26.05 19.72 -15.40
CA MET A 595 -26.16 18.78 -14.29
C MET A 595 -24.87 17.97 -14.12
N ASP A 596 -24.20 17.56 -15.20
CA ASP A 596 -22.94 16.82 -15.13
C ASP A 596 -21.79 17.66 -14.58
N ILE A 597 -21.66 18.92 -15.00
CA ILE A 597 -20.70 19.86 -14.42
C ILE A 597 -20.99 20.08 -12.92
N LEU A 598 -22.26 20.20 -12.53
CA LEU A 598 -22.64 20.34 -11.12
C LEU A 598 -22.41 19.05 -10.31
N ILE A 599 -22.64 17.87 -10.89
CA ILE A 599 -22.37 16.58 -10.25
C ILE A 599 -20.87 16.43 -10.05
N GLN A 600 -20.05 16.67 -11.08
CA GLN A 600 -18.59 16.62 -10.99
C GLN A 600 -18.07 17.57 -9.91
N ALA A 601 -18.48 18.85 -9.91
CA ALA A 601 -18.06 19.80 -8.89
C ALA A 601 -18.41 19.36 -7.45
N ARG A 602 -19.56 18.70 -7.23
CA ARG A 602 -19.92 18.14 -5.91
C ARG A 602 -19.19 16.83 -5.61
N GLN A 603 -18.85 16.05 -6.62
CA GLN A 603 -17.99 14.87 -6.51
C GLN A 603 -16.58 15.28 -6.06
N ASP A 604 -16.04 16.36 -6.62
CA ASP A 604 -14.72 16.91 -6.27
C ASP A 604 -14.72 17.46 -4.82
N GLU A 605 -15.75 18.22 -4.44
CA GLU A 605 -15.95 18.64 -3.04
C GLU A 605 -16.07 17.44 -2.08
N LEU A 606 -16.75 16.35 -2.49
CA LEU A 606 -16.84 15.12 -1.70
C LEU A 606 -15.47 14.43 -1.56
N ASN A 607 -14.70 14.32 -2.64
CA ASN A 607 -13.35 13.73 -2.63
C ASN A 607 -12.40 14.51 -1.72
N GLN A 608 -12.49 15.85 -1.70
CA GLN A 608 -11.76 16.71 -0.76
C GLN A 608 -12.17 16.45 0.69
N LEU A 609 -13.47 16.38 0.99
CA LEU A 609 -13.98 16.09 2.34
C LEU A 609 -13.58 14.70 2.84
N MET A 610 -13.50 13.72 1.94
CA MET A 610 -12.99 12.37 2.20
C MET A 610 -11.46 12.26 2.18
N CYS A 611 -10.75 13.34 1.82
CA CYS A 611 -9.30 13.38 1.66
C CYS A 611 -8.77 12.27 0.72
N SER A 612 -9.51 11.96 -0.35
CA SER A 612 -9.25 10.83 -1.25
C SER A 612 -7.82 10.87 -1.79
N ASP A 613 -7.43 12.01 -2.37
CA ASP A 613 -6.11 12.26 -2.95
C ASP A 613 -4.99 12.01 -1.91
N GLU A 614 -5.13 12.55 -0.70
CA GLU A 614 -4.18 12.35 0.40
C GLU A 614 -4.09 10.87 0.84
N THR A 615 -5.20 10.12 0.78
CA THR A 615 -5.19 8.67 1.09
C THR A 615 -4.54 7.84 -0.02
N GLU A 616 -4.73 8.23 -1.28
CA GLU A 616 -4.08 7.59 -2.44
C GLU A 616 -2.57 7.86 -2.40
N GLU A 617 -2.14 9.12 -2.28
CA GLU A 617 -0.73 9.52 -2.11
C GLU A 617 -0.05 8.78 -0.96
N LEU A 618 -0.71 8.66 0.20
CA LEU A 618 -0.17 7.94 1.35
C LEU A 618 -0.01 6.44 1.07
N SER A 619 -0.91 5.84 0.29
CA SER A 619 -0.84 4.44 -0.12
C SER A 619 0.27 4.18 -1.14
N GLU A 620 0.43 5.08 -2.13
CA GLU A 620 1.50 5.03 -3.11
C GLU A 620 2.87 5.24 -2.45
N TRP A 621 2.97 6.19 -1.52
CA TRP A 621 4.18 6.42 -0.73
C TRP A 621 4.62 5.14 0.00
N LEU A 622 3.70 4.45 0.68
CA LEU A 622 4.03 3.18 1.36
C LEU A 622 4.46 2.12 0.34
N ARG A 623 3.74 1.98 -0.77
CA ARG A 623 4.08 1.02 -1.84
C ARG A 623 5.50 1.26 -2.37
N GLN A 624 5.82 2.49 -2.76
CA GLN A 624 7.16 2.87 -3.23
C GLN A 624 8.24 2.57 -2.18
N LYS A 625 7.99 2.85 -0.89
CA LYS A 625 8.95 2.55 0.19
C LYS A 625 9.14 1.05 0.43
N LEU A 626 8.13 0.22 0.18
CA LEU A 626 8.24 -1.23 0.28
C LEU A 626 8.94 -1.83 -0.94
N GLU A 627 8.69 -1.32 -2.13
CA GLU A 627 9.27 -1.78 -3.40
C GLU A 627 10.81 -1.66 -3.44
N ILE A 628 11.38 -0.66 -2.75
CA ILE A 628 12.85 -0.48 -2.60
C ILE A 628 13.55 -1.76 -2.11
N LYS A 629 12.97 -2.49 -1.15
CA LYS A 629 13.59 -3.74 -0.64
C LYS A 629 13.57 -4.84 -1.71
N ASP A 630 12.52 -4.89 -2.52
CA ASP A 630 12.30 -5.94 -3.52
C ASP A 630 13.21 -5.67 -4.73
N VAL A 631 13.43 -4.39 -5.07
CA VAL A 631 14.47 -3.95 -6.01
C VAL A 631 15.88 -4.36 -5.55
N TYR A 632 16.27 -4.11 -4.29
CA TYR A 632 17.59 -4.55 -3.81
C TYR A 632 17.75 -6.07 -3.80
N LEU A 633 16.68 -6.81 -3.49
CA LEU A 633 16.68 -8.28 -3.54
C LEU A 633 16.83 -8.81 -4.98
N GLN A 634 16.15 -8.19 -5.96
CA GLN A 634 16.29 -8.50 -7.38
C GLN A 634 17.69 -8.17 -7.92
N GLN A 635 18.25 -7.00 -7.56
CA GLN A 635 19.62 -6.62 -7.91
C GLN A 635 20.64 -7.60 -7.32
N GLN A 636 20.49 -8.00 -6.06
CA GLN A 636 21.34 -9.03 -5.44
C GLN A 636 21.21 -10.39 -6.14
N ALA A 637 19.99 -10.82 -6.49
CA ALA A 637 19.77 -12.09 -7.18
C ALA A 637 20.44 -12.10 -8.57
N PHE A 638 20.39 -10.98 -9.30
CA PHE A 638 21.11 -10.83 -10.57
C PHE A 638 22.63 -10.89 -10.39
N LEU A 639 23.19 -10.20 -9.39
CA LEU A 639 24.64 -10.23 -9.14
C LEU A 639 25.12 -11.64 -8.72
N LYS A 640 24.32 -12.37 -7.93
CA LYS A 640 24.58 -13.79 -7.62
C LYS A 640 24.53 -14.69 -8.85
N TYR A 641 23.57 -14.45 -9.76
CA TYR A 641 23.51 -15.13 -11.05
C TYR A 641 24.76 -14.84 -11.91
N VAL A 642 25.29 -13.62 -11.89
CA VAL A 642 26.57 -13.28 -12.54
C VAL A 642 27.77 -14.00 -11.90
N VAL A 643 27.84 -14.09 -10.56
CA VAL A 643 28.88 -14.88 -9.88
C VAL A 643 28.80 -16.37 -10.26
N ASN A 644 27.59 -16.92 -10.42
CA ASN A 644 27.39 -18.29 -10.90
C ASN A 644 27.79 -18.45 -12.37
N LEU A 645 27.50 -17.48 -13.25
CA LEU A 645 27.97 -17.44 -14.65
C LEU A 645 29.50 -17.49 -14.76
N CYS A 646 30.22 -16.79 -13.87
CA CYS A 646 31.69 -16.83 -13.85
C CYS A 646 32.25 -18.21 -13.45
N LYS A 647 31.52 -18.96 -12.62
CA LYS A 647 31.95 -20.28 -12.12
C LYS A 647 31.62 -21.46 -13.03
N CYS A 648 30.70 -21.28 -13.97
CA CYS A 648 30.27 -22.34 -14.87
C CYS A 648 31.39 -22.76 -15.85
N PRO A 649 31.96 -23.99 -15.76
CA PRO A 649 33.02 -24.45 -16.64
C PRO A 649 32.74 -24.34 -18.16
N PRO A 650 31.53 -24.66 -18.68
CA PRO A 650 31.27 -24.58 -20.12
C PRO A 650 31.08 -23.15 -20.66
N LEU A 651 31.03 -22.14 -19.79
CA LEU A 651 30.92 -20.71 -20.14
C LEU A 651 32.24 -19.94 -19.91
N ALA A 652 33.25 -20.58 -19.35
CA ALA A 652 34.57 -19.98 -19.07
C ALA A 652 35.36 -19.60 -20.35
N SER A 653 34.98 -20.15 -21.51
CA SER A 653 35.60 -19.85 -22.82
C SER A 653 35.19 -18.50 -23.43
N LEU A 654 34.15 -17.85 -22.89
CA LEU A 654 33.71 -16.52 -23.31
C LEU A 654 34.34 -15.46 -22.40
N THR A 655 34.84 -14.38 -22.97
CA THR A 655 35.46 -13.27 -22.21
C THR A 655 34.44 -12.23 -21.76
N SER A 656 33.48 -11.85 -22.62
CA SER A 656 32.49 -10.80 -22.29
C SER A 656 31.30 -11.32 -21.46
N LEU A 657 30.89 -10.54 -20.44
CA LEU A 657 29.66 -10.76 -19.68
C LEU A 657 28.41 -10.81 -20.57
N SER A 658 28.35 -9.94 -21.60
CA SER A 658 27.25 -9.84 -22.55
C SER A 658 27.01 -11.13 -23.32
N ASP A 659 28.10 -11.76 -23.78
CA ASP A 659 28.04 -13.03 -24.53
C ASP A 659 27.66 -14.21 -23.63
N LYS A 660 28.13 -14.22 -22.37
CA LYS A 660 27.71 -15.22 -21.36
C LYS A 660 26.22 -15.14 -21.06
N LEU A 661 25.69 -13.93 -20.85
CA LEU A 661 24.26 -13.69 -20.64
C LEU A 661 23.43 -14.09 -21.88
N LEU A 662 23.91 -13.79 -23.08
CA LEU A 662 23.24 -14.17 -24.33
C LEU A 662 23.24 -15.71 -24.54
N ALA A 663 24.35 -16.38 -24.22
CA ALA A 663 24.46 -17.84 -24.31
C ALA A 663 23.54 -18.56 -23.32
N ALA A 664 23.41 -18.04 -22.10
CA ALA A 664 22.47 -18.54 -21.10
C ALA A 664 21.01 -18.30 -21.51
N LYS A 665 20.67 -17.09 -22.00
CA LYS A 665 19.30 -16.75 -22.45
C LYS A 665 18.86 -17.57 -23.69
N LYS A 666 19.80 -18.05 -24.52
CA LYS A 666 19.52 -18.94 -25.66
C LYS A 666 19.26 -20.41 -25.31
N ASN A 667 19.67 -20.90 -24.14
CA ASN A 667 19.54 -22.30 -23.74
C ASN A 667 18.96 -22.44 -22.31
N PRO A 668 17.71 -22.02 -22.07
CA PRO A 668 17.07 -22.18 -20.77
C PRO A 668 17.04 -23.66 -20.36
N GLY A 669 17.42 -23.95 -19.11
CA GLY A 669 17.42 -25.31 -18.53
C GLY A 669 18.64 -26.19 -18.85
N LYS A 670 19.60 -25.75 -19.67
CA LYS A 670 20.80 -26.56 -20.01
C LYS A 670 21.84 -26.63 -18.88
N TRP A 671 21.76 -25.71 -17.92
CA TRP A 671 22.69 -25.54 -16.82
C TRP A 671 21.92 -25.21 -15.52
N PRO A 672 21.47 -26.21 -14.75
CA PRO A 672 20.66 -25.98 -13.55
C PRO A 672 21.42 -25.27 -12.41
N GLU A 673 22.76 -25.31 -12.43
CA GLU A 673 23.64 -24.66 -11.44
C GLU A 673 23.59 -23.13 -11.46
N LEU A 674 23.07 -22.53 -12.54
CA LEU A 674 22.94 -21.08 -12.66
C LEU A 674 21.79 -20.48 -11.82
N GLY A 675 20.74 -21.26 -11.57
CA GLY A 675 19.47 -20.76 -11.05
C GLY A 675 18.62 -20.01 -12.09
N GLU A 676 17.52 -19.42 -11.64
CA GLU A 676 16.63 -18.61 -12.48
C GLU A 676 17.13 -17.16 -12.59
N LEU A 677 17.12 -16.59 -13.80
CA LEU A 677 17.42 -15.18 -14.01
C LEU A 677 16.23 -14.33 -13.47
N PRO A 678 16.45 -13.30 -12.64
CA PRO A 678 15.37 -12.45 -12.15
C PRO A 678 14.62 -11.76 -13.29
N ASP A 679 13.29 -11.85 -13.23
CA ASP A 679 12.34 -11.38 -14.25
C ASP A 679 12.58 -9.91 -14.65
N ASP A 680 12.50 -9.62 -15.95
CA ASP A 680 12.73 -8.29 -16.55
C ASP A 680 11.53 -7.32 -16.35
N SER A 681 10.72 -7.50 -15.29
CA SER A 681 9.44 -6.79 -15.11
C SER A 681 9.55 -5.37 -14.53
N SER A 682 10.74 -4.95 -14.06
CA SER A 682 10.97 -3.63 -13.46
C SER A 682 12.02 -2.85 -14.25
N GLN A 683 11.64 -1.66 -14.72
CA GLN A 683 12.51 -0.72 -15.43
C GLN A 683 13.84 -0.48 -14.67
N VAL A 684 13.75 -0.34 -13.35
CA VAL A 684 14.89 -0.08 -12.44
C VAL A 684 15.89 -1.25 -12.42
N LEU A 685 15.43 -2.48 -12.65
CA LEU A 685 16.31 -3.64 -12.79
C LEU A 685 16.96 -3.68 -14.18
N THR A 686 16.22 -3.30 -15.22
CA THR A 686 16.74 -3.23 -16.60
C THR A 686 17.84 -2.17 -16.73
N ASP A 687 17.64 -0.98 -16.15
CA ASP A 687 18.63 0.09 -16.13
C ASP A 687 19.88 -0.36 -15.34
N PHE A 688 19.71 -0.93 -14.14
CA PHE A 688 20.82 -1.49 -13.37
C PHE A 688 21.58 -2.61 -14.10
N LYS A 689 20.89 -3.52 -14.81
CA LYS A 689 21.52 -4.56 -15.63
C LYS A 689 22.38 -3.95 -16.72
N LYS A 690 21.91 -2.86 -17.35
CA LYS A 690 22.64 -2.16 -18.42
C LYS A 690 23.88 -1.44 -17.87
N ASP A 691 23.71 -0.63 -16.84
CA ASP A 691 24.81 0.13 -16.21
C ASP A 691 25.91 -0.83 -15.74
N PHE A 692 25.55 -1.95 -15.10
CA PHE A 692 26.51 -2.98 -14.67
C PHE A 692 27.22 -3.68 -15.83
N ILE A 693 26.57 -3.90 -16.97
CA ILE A 693 27.20 -4.46 -18.18
C ILE A 693 28.18 -3.45 -18.81
N ASP A 694 27.83 -2.16 -18.83
CA ASP A 694 28.68 -1.10 -19.35
C ASP A 694 29.90 -0.84 -18.44
N GLU A 695 29.74 -0.89 -17.11
CA GLU A 695 30.82 -0.78 -16.12
C GLU A 695 31.81 -1.97 -16.16
N THR A 696 31.31 -3.19 -16.37
CA THR A 696 32.14 -4.41 -16.32
C THR A 696 32.74 -4.84 -17.66
N ARG A 697 32.54 -4.04 -18.72
CA ARG A 697 32.85 -4.38 -20.11
C ARG A 697 34.32 -4.77 -20.37
N ASP A 698 35.25 -4.13 -19.67
CA ASP A 698 36.71 -4.30 -19.84
C ASP A 698 37.36 -5.15 -18.73
N MET A 699 36.56 -5.78 -17.85
CA MET A 699 37.08 -6.58 -16.73
C MET A 699 37.37 -8.03 -17.14
N ASP A 700 38.44 -8.61 -16.58
CA ASP A 700 38.68 -10.06 -16.70
C ASP A 700 37.69 -10.87 -15.85
N THR A 701 37.64 -12.19 -16.06
CA THR A 701 36.64 -13.07 -15.43
C THR A 701 36.80 -13.20 -13.92
N ALA A 702 37.99 -12.99 -13.36
CA ALA A 702 38.25 -13.05 -11.93
C ALA A 702 37.92 -11.72 -11.23
N ALA A 703 38.30 -10.60 -11.86
CA ALA A 703 37.93 -9.25 -11.44
C ALA A 703 36.40 -9.06 -11.49
N LEU A 704 35.75 -9.56 -12.54
CA LEU A 704 34.28 -9.60 -12.67
C LEU A 704 33.62 -10.41 -11.55
N GLU A 705 34.14 -11.59 -11.20
CA GLU A 705 33.59 -12.37 -10.07
C GLU A 705 33.74 -11.61 -8.74
N SER A 706 34.93 -11.07 -8.48
CA SER A 706 35.21 -10.31 -7.24
C SER A 706 34.30 -9.09 -7.13
N HIS A 707 34.15 -8.32 -8.20
CA HIS A 707 33.35 -7.10 -8.23
C HIS A 707 31.85 -7.40 -8.11
N ALA A 708 31.34 -8.42 -8.84
CA ALA A 708 29.95 -8.86 -8.71
C ALA A 708 29.61 -9.35 -7.29
N ARG A 709 30.57 -9.98 -6.61
CA ARG A 709 30.43 -10.46 -5.22
C ARG A 709 30.39 -9.30 -4.22
N GLU A 710 31.33 -8.35 -4.33
CA GLU A 710 31.34 -7.12 -3.52
C GLU A 710 30.03 -6.35 -3.67
N GLN A 711 29.59 -6.12 -4.92
CA GLN A 711 28.31 -5.47 -5.19
C GLN A 711 27.12 -6.27 -4.63
N ALA A 712 27.13 -7.61 -4.71
CA ALA A 712 26.06 -8.44 -4.14
C ALA A 712 25.95 -8.30 -2.62
N ASP A 713 27.07 -8.17 -1.91
CA ASP A 713 27.11 -7.98 -0.46
C ASP A 713 26.71 -6.54 -0.07
N ILE A 714 27.10 -5.53 -0.85
CA ILE A 714 26.60 -4.15 -0.70
C ILE A 714 25.07 -4.09 -0.85
N LYS A 715 24.51 -4.67 -1.93
CA LYS A 715 23.06 -4.71 -2.15
C LYS A 715 22.33 -5.50 -1.06
N TYR A 716 22.96 -6.53 -0.48
CA TYR A 716 22.42 -7.26 0.66
C TYR A 716 22.39 -6.42 1.95
N GLY A 717 23.43 -5.62 2.19
CA GLY A 717 23.45 -4.63 3.27
C GLY A 717 22.32 -3.60 3.13
N MET A 718 22.13 -3.07 1.92
CA MET A 718 21.03 -2.15 1.60
C MET A 718 19.66 -2.81 1.79
N TYR A 719 19.50 -4.08 1.37
CA TYR A 719 18.29 -4.87 1.62
C TYR A 719 18.00 -5.03 3.13
N ARG A 720 19.00 -5.42 3.94
CA ARG A 720 18.84 -5.54 5.40
C ARG A 720 18.43 -4.21 6.03
N ALA A 721 19.03 -3.09 5.60
CA ALA A 721 18.64 -1.75 6.05
C ALA A 721 17.20 -1.40 5.65
N ALA A 722 16.77 -1.71 4.42
CA ALA A 722 15.39 -1.50 3.97
C ALA A 722 14.37 -2.38 4.73
N VAL A 723 14.73 -3.63 5.06
CA VAL A 723 13.89 -4.53 5.88
C VAL A 723 13.76 -4.01 7.31
N SER A 724 14.83 -3.49 7.93
CA SER A 724 14.73 -2.89 9.28
C SER A 724 13.89 -1.61 9.26
N ALA A 725 14.04 -0.77 8.22
CA ALA A 725 13.24 0.42 7.99
C ALA A 725 11.77 0.13 7.67
N THR A 726 11.43 -1.05 7.15
CA THR A 726 10.04 -1.45 6.82
C THR A 726 9.08 -1.30 8.02
N ARG A 727 9.53 -1.64 9.25
CA ARG A 727 8.73 -1.47 10.49
C ARG A 727 8.57 0.00 10.91
N ARG A 728 9.42 0.89 10.41
CA ARG A 728 9.31 2.34 10.62
C ARG A 728 8.32 2.93 9.62
N TYR A 729 8.42 2.58 8.33
CA TYR A 729 7.48 3.06 7.31
C TYR A 729 6.03 2.63 7.58
N HIS A 730 5.80 1.40 8.07
CA HIS A 730 4.45 0.98 8.48
C HIS A 730 3.91 1.82 9.65
N ARG A 731 4.73 2.14 10.66
CA ARG A 731 4.31 3.00 11.78
C ARG A 731 4.06 4.45 11.35
N GLU A 732 4.90 4.99 10.46
CA GLU A 732 4.70 6.32 9.86
C GLU A 732 3.42 6.36 9.00
N TYR A 733 3.10 5.27 8.29
CA TYR A 733 1.85 5.11 7.53
C TYR A 733 0.63 5.01 8.45
N GLU A 734 0.66 4.16 9.48
CA GLU A 734 -0.45 3.99 10.43
C GLU A 734 -0.80 5.29 11.15
N GLU A 735 0.21 6.06 11.59
CA GLU A 735 -0.01 7.33 12.27
C GLU A 735 -0.61 8.41 11.33
N LYS A 736 -0.10 8.53 10.09
CA LYS A 736 -0.69 9.43 9.09
C LYS A 736 -2.11 9.00 8.70
N LYS A 737 -2.34 7.70 8.52
CA LYS A 737 -3.66 7.15 8.19
C LYS A 737 -4.67 7.42 9.31
N ARG A 738 -4.26 7.29 10.58
CA ARG A 738 -5.08 7.65 11.74
C ARG A 738 -5.48 9.13 11.72
N GLN A 739 -4.56 10.03 11.40
CA GLN A 739 -4.84 11.47 11.28
C GLN A 739 -5.83 11.78 10.14
N LEU A 740 -5.73 11.08 9.00
CA LEU A 740 -6.71 11.17 7.92
C LEU A 740 -8.09 10.62 8.34
N GLU A 741 -8.13 9.45 8.98
CA GLU A 741 -9.38 8.86 9.49
C GLU A 741 -10.07 9.77 10.53
N GLU A 742 -9.30 10.44 11.40
CA GLU A 742 -9.83 11.44 12.34
C GLU A 742 -10.40 12.67 11.62
N ARG A 743 -9.76 13.18 10.56
CA ARG A 743 -10.28 14.26 9.71
C ARG A 743 -11.57 13.87 8.97
N ILE A 744 -11.59 12.69 8.34
CA ILE A 744 -12.77 12.15 7.64
C ILE A 744 -13.94 11.98 8.63
N LYS A 745 -13.65 11.50 9.85
CA LYS A 745 -14.65 11.35 10.91
C LYS A 745 -15.19 12.69 11.41
N ALA A 746 -14.37 13.74 11.46
CA ALA A 746 -14.83 15.11 11.75
C ALA A 746 -15.73 15.66 10.62
N ASN A 747 -15.41 15.35 9.37
CA ASN A 747 -16.17 15.76 8.18
C ASN A 747 -17.42 14.91 7.90
N ALA A 748 -17.61 13.77 8.60
CA ALA A 748 -18.71 12.83 8.40
C ALA A 748 -20.13 13.42 8.22
N PRO A 749 -20.60 14.45 8.96
CA PRO A 749 -21.90 15.06 8.71
C PRO A 749 -21.97 15.85 7.39
N GLN A 750 -20.86 16.46 6.96
CA GLN A 750 -20.77 17.17 5.69
C GLN A 750 -20.70 16.19 4.51
N ILE A 751 -19.93 15.10 4.65
CA ILE A 751 -19.85 13.99 3.69
C ILE A 751 -21.26 13.45 3.39
N ARG A 752 -22.02 13.04 4.41
CA ARG A 752 -23.40 12.54 4.23
C ARG A 752 -24.32 13.54 3.53
N LYS A 753 -24.22 14.83 3.89
CA LYS A 753 -25.00 15.90 3.24
C LYS A 753 -24.60 16.05 1.76
N MET A 754 -23.33 15.88 1.41
CA MET A 754 -22.84 15.95 0.05
C MET A 754 -23.28 14.75 -0.79
N GLU A 755 -23.18 13.53 -0.23
CA GLU A 755 -23.71 12.30 -0.84
C GLU A 755 -25.21 12.43 -1.16
N GLU A 756 -26.02 12.97 -0.25
CA GLU A 756 -27.43 13.26 -0.51
C GLU A 756 -27.65 14.28 -1.64
N LEU A 757 -26.82 15.33 -1.73
CA LEU A 757 -26.92 16.33 -2.79
C LEU A 757 -26.56 15.74 -4.15
N ILE A 758 -25.47 14.95 -4.24
CA ILE A 758 -25.08 14.21 -5.44
C ILE A 758 -26.19 13.23 -5.86
N LYS A 759 -26.81 12.53 -4.90
CA LYS A 759 -27.95 11.64 -5.17
C LYS A 759 -29.15 12.41 -5.75
N LYS A 760 -29.52 13.55 -5.17
CA LYS A 760 -30.61 14.43 -5.65
C LYS A 760 -30.32 14.98 -7.06
N LEU A 761 -29.08 15.36 -7.36
CA LEU A 761 -28.66 15.80 -8.69
C LEU A 761 -28.72 14.67 -9.72
N ASN A 762 -28.26 13.46 -9.37
CA ASN A 762 -28.34 12.29 -10.25
C ASN A 762 -29.79 11.89 -10.55
N ILE A 763 -30.69 11.91 -9.56
CA ILE A 763 -32.13 11.69 -9.77
C ILE A 763 -32.68 12.71 -10.77
N ARG A 764 -32.38 14.00 -10.58
CA ARG A 764 -32.85 15.08 -11.45
C ARG A 764 -32.28 15.00 -12.87
N LYS A 765 -31.04 14.55 -13.03
CA LYS A 765 -30.45 14.20 -14.34
C LYS A 765 -31.22 13.05 -15.01
N ASP A 766 -31.52 11.99 -14.27
CA ASP A 766 -32.30 10.86 -14.77
C ASP A 766 -33.71 11.28 -15.19
N THR A 767 -34.38 12.16 -14.44
CA THR A 767 -35.69 12.75 -14.84
C THR A 767 -35.60 13.44 -16.21
N PHE A 768 -34.58 14.27 -16.45
CA PHE A 768 -34.41 14.96 -17.75
C PHE A 768 -34.15 13.98 -18.90
N LEU A 769 -33.39 12.91 -18.66
CA LEU A 769 -33.12 11.89 -19.68
C LEU A 769 -34.33 10.97 -19.92
N LEU A 770 -35.20 10.74 -18.93
CA LEU A 770 -36.45 9.97 -19.09
C LEU A 770 -37.47 10.63 -20.04
N GLY A 771 -37.30 11.91 -20.36
CA GLY A 771 -38.08 12.60 -21.40
C GLY A 771 -37.58 12.35 -22.83
N GLN A 772 -36.36 11.83 -22.99
CA GLN A 772 -35.66 11.73 -24.29
C GLN A 772 -35.54 10.29 -24.82
N VAL A 773 -36.18 9.31 -24.17
CA VAL A 773 -36.03 7.87 -24.49
C VAL A 773 -36.73 7.47 -25.80
N HIS A 774 -37.55 8.34 -26.39
CA HIS A 774 -38.07 8.13 -27.75
C HIS A 774 -37.09 8.58 -28.83
N GLU A 775 -36.08 7.73 -29.12
CA GLU A 775 -35.87 7.24 -30.49
C GLU A 775 -34.87 6.08 -30.58
N SER A 776 -35.09 5.26 -31.61
CA SER A 776 -34.35 4.05 -31.97
C SER A 776 -32.91 4.34 -32.44
N GLN A 777 -32.19 3.27 -32.82
CA GLN A 777 -30.72 3.28 -33.04
C GLN A 777 -30.19 4.50 -33.81
N PRO A 778 -29.02 5.05 -33.44
CA PRO A 778 -28.48 6.25 -34.04
C PRO A 778 -28.00 6.00 -35.47
N ILE A 779 -28.90 6.20 -36.43
CA ILE A 779 -28.52 6.47 -37.82
C ILE A 779 -27.55 7.67 -37.79
N PRO A 780 -26.36 7.59 -38.41
CA PRO A 780 -25.39 8.68 -38.37
C PRO A 780 -25.99 9.94 -39.00
N PRO A 781 -26.01 11.07 -38.27
CA PRO A 781 -26.77 12.24 -38.66
C PRO A 781 -26.18 12.90 -39.91
N ALA A 782 -27.05 13.32 -40.83
CA ALA A 782 -26.69 13.77 -42.15
C ALA A 782 -27.21 15.17 -42.48
N ILE A 783 -26.38 15.98 -43.13
CA ILE A 783 -26.77 17.27 -43.68
C ILE A 783 -26.98 17.08 -45.19
N ARG A 784 -28.23 17.11 -45.64
CA ARG A 784 -28.65 16.94 -47.04
C ARG A 784 -29.02 18.30 -47.64
N VAL A 785 -28.34 18.71 -48.69
CA VAL A 785 -28.62 19.95 -49.43
C VAL A 785 -28.97 19.61 -50.87
N LYS A 786 -30.23 19.89 -51.26
CA LYS A 786 -30.78 19.43 -52.54
C LYS A 786 -30.13 20.06 -53.77
N ASN A 787 -29.89 21.37 -53.75
CA ASN A 787 -29.45 22.11 -54.93
C ASN A 787 -28.04 22.68 -54.76
N GLN A 788 -27.82 23.76 -54.01
CA GLN A 788 -26.50 24.42 -53.90
C GLN A 788 -26.03 24.64 -52.46
N VAL A 789 -24.74 24.44 -52.21
CA VAL A 789 -24.00 24.93 -51.03
C VAL A 789 -22.96 25.96 -51.48
N ALA A 790 -23.06 27.17 -50.96
CA ALA A 790 -22.14 28.25 -51.30
C ALA A 790 -20.79 28.14 -50.58
N ARG A 791 -19.73 28.63 -51.24
CA ARG A 791 -18.39 28.82 -50.69
C ARG A 791 -18.43 29.60 -49.36
N GLY A 792 -17.61 29.16 -48.40
CA GLY A 792 -17.51 29.74 -47.05
C GLY A 792 -18.53 29.18 -46.05
N THR A 793 -19.44 28.29 -46.47
CA THR A 793 -20.31 27.56 -45.53
C THR A 793 -19.47 26.69 -44.60
N VAL A 794 -19.78 26.69 -43.30
CA VAL A 794 -19.10 25.88 -42.29
C VAL A 794 -19.98 24.70 -41.89
N ILE A 795 -19.52 23.49 -42.17
CA ILE A 795 -20.16 22.24 -41.76
C ILE A 795 -19.46 21.72 -40.49
N LYS A 796 -20.24 21.27 -39.50
CA LYS A 796 -19.73 20.72 -38.23
C LYS A 796 -20.42 19.40 -37.93
N GLY A 797 -19.63 18.39 -37.59
CA GLY A 797 -20.14 17.20 -36.92
C GLY A 797 -20.16 17.37 -35.39
N LYS A 798 -20.17 16.23 -34.71
CA LYS A 798 -19.96 16.09 -33.26
C LYS A 798 -18.53 16.45 -32.85
N GLN A 799 -17.55 16.13 -33.70
CA GLN A 799 -16.11 16.32 -33.47
C GLN A 799 -15.38 16.99 -34.65
N ALA A 800 -15.80 16.72 -35.89
CA ALA A 800 -15.20 17.22 -37.12
C ALA A 800 -15.72 18.61 -37.55
N ARG A 801 -14.91 19.34 -38.33
CA ARG A 801 -15.30 20.64 -38.94
C ARG A 801 -14.72 20.77 -40.34
N LEU A 802 -15.57 21.17 -41.29
CA LEU A 802 -15.24 21.42 -42.69
C LEU A 802 -15.67 22.84 -43.07
N THR A 803 -14.85 23.54 -43.84
CA THR A 803 -15.26 24.78 -44.53
C THR A 803 -15.36 24.48 -46.01
N VAL A 804 -16.45 24.91 -46.65
CA VAL A 804 -16.72 24.61 -48.06
C VAL A 804 -15.96 25.59 -48.95
N ASP A 805 -14.90 25.13 -49.61
CA ASP A 805 -13.98 26.00 -50.37
C ASP A 805 -14.47 26.38 -51.77
N GLN A 806 -15.43 25.65 -52.33
CA GLN A 806 -16.04 25.89 -53.65
C GLN A 806 -17.54 25.65 -53.59
N ASN A 807 -18.31 26.21 -54.53
CA ASN A 807 -19.75 25.93 -54.60
C ASN A 807 -19.99 24.46 -54.94
N MET A 808 -20.73 23.76 -54.08
CA MET A 808 -21.08 22.34 -54.27
C MET A 808 -22.56 22.21 -54.64
N PHE A 809 -22.92 21.16 -55.37
CA PHE A 809 -24.29 20.94 -55.83
C PHE A 809 -24.75 19.52 -55.50
N GLY A 810 -26.00 19.38 -55.01
CA GLY A 810 -26.60 18.09 -54.63
C GLY A 810 -25.70 17.26 -53.71
N VAL A 811 -25.56 17.67 -52.45
CA VAL A 811 -24.59 17.06 -51.52
C VAL A 811 -25.19 16.63 -50.19
N LYS A 812 -24.67 15.52 -49.68
CA LYS A 812 -24.91 14.98 -48.34
C LYS A 812 -23.59 14.94 -47.58
N PHE A 813 -23.54 15.59 -46.42
CA PHE A 813 -22.41 15.51 -45.49
C PHE A 813 -22.75 14.53 -44.37
N THR A 814 -21.82 13.64 -44.04
CA THR A 814 -21.90 12.71 -42.90
C THR A 814 -20.55 12.64 -42.21
N GLU A 815 -20.53 12.76 -40.88
CA GLU A 815 -19.32 12.54 -40.09
C GLU A 815 -19.04 11.04 -39.95
N GLN A 816 -17.79 10.63 -40.19
CA GLN A 816 -17.35 9.27 -39.88
C GLN A 816 -16.73 9.23 -38.47
N PRO A 817 -17.01 8.20 -37.66
CA PRO A 817 -16.37 8.04 -36.37
C PRO A 817 -14.85 7.82 -36.54
N PRO A 818 -14.02 8.26 -35.59
CA PRO A 818 -12.56 8.14 -35.71
C PRO A 818 -12.13 6.67 -35.85
N SER A 819 -11.42 6.38 -36.93
CA SER A 819 -10.68 5.13 -37.14
C SER A 819 -9.44 5.11 -36.20
N ALA A 820 -8.86 3.93 -35.97
CA ALA A 820 -7.80 3.74 -34.97
C ALA A 820 -6.48 4.45 -35.37
N GLY A 821 -6.39 5.74 -35.07
CA GLY A 821 -5.23 6.60 -35.35
C GLY A 821 -5.54 7.87 -36.16
N GLU A 822 -6.77 8.01 -36.67
CA GLU A 822 -7.15 9.10 -37.59
C GLU A 822 -8.17 10.07 -36.94
N PRO A 823 -8.07 11.38 -37.21
CA PRO A 823 -9.07 12.35 -36.76
C PRO A 823 -10.42 12.10 -37.46
N PRO A 824 -11.56 12.44 -36.83
CA PRO A 824 -12.87 12.29 -37.45
C PRO A 824 -13.01 13.26 -38.64
N GLU A 825 -13.49 12.73 -39.77
CA GLU A 825 -13.67 13.49 -41.02
C GLU A 825 -15.14 13.63 -41.42
N ILE A 826 -15.43 14.69 -42.18
CA ILE A 826 -16.75 14.91 -42.80
C ILE A 826 -16.69 14.39 -44.24
N LEU A 827 -17.29 13.22 -44.46
CA LEU A 827 -17.43 12.60 -45.76
C LEU A 827 -18.51 13.33 -46.57
N ILE A 828 -18.19 13.70 -47.80
CA ILE A 828 -19.10 14.34 -48.75
C ILE A 828 -19.57 13.29 -49.77
N GLN A 829 -20.89 13.11 -49.88
CA GLN A 829 -21.54 12.23 -50.83
C GLN A 829 -22.38 13.05 -51.80
N GLY A 830 -22.53 12.57 -53.03
CA GLY A 830 -23.57 13.07 -53.94
C GLY A 830 -24.95 12.76 -53.35
N PHE A 831 -25.84 13.75 -53.41
CA PHE A 831 -27.23 13.65 -53.00
C PHE A 831 -28.12 14.17 -54.12
N TYR A 832 -28.63 13.22 -54.90
CA TYR A 832 -29.62 13.43 -55.94
C TYR A 832 -30.91 12.75 -55.48
N ASP A 833 -32.00 13.48 -55.52
CA ASP A 833 -33.33 13.14 -54.98
C ASP A 833 -34.29 12.89 -56.15
#